data_AF-A0A9D9HMZ1-F1
#
_entry.id   AF-A0A9D9HMZ1-F1
#
_cell.length_a   1.000
_cell.length_b   1.000
_cell.length_c   1.000
_cell.angle_alpha   90.00
_cell.angle_beta   90.00
_cell.angle_gamma   90.00
#
_symmetry.space_group_name_H-M   'P 1'
#
loop_
_entity.id
_entity.type
_entity.pdbx_description
1 polymer ?
#
loop_
_entity_poly.entity_id
_entity_poly.type
_entity_poly.pdbx_seq_one_letter_code
_entity_poly.pdbx_strand_id
1 'polypeptide(L)'
;MKKILPLALLFFAFIGFSCKSPSAPAPTPSVEQFKVTYYYEDRSPYQYYNKGEKLKFIETPVIEGHEFKGWFFDEGLTDHVDEGIEVTENLFLYGRFDKIISSYSVKFLNDDGNPVENGDFADKTPGSEIKIPASPVSVTNSDWKFKGWCTDKDGNSAYLNGDTYQVSKTDDLDRNGEIIFYALYKNPDEDEIEVESVSIQSGDFVLKLNETQKLEVGFVPTNADNKNVTWSVEGDAVSVSPDGLVTALKEGEAVIRVTSSNGKTDFVTVTVGNPLEKISVQSENSSLIAFVDTQVNLIVKKVFADGTSENITLPDSGLVLSVDPEAGATLNGFAFSASEPGAYKITATYGGLTGEYTITVVEKPEGVLGSTYPASGAFSPVDSNGTESGFGWDDLEFEPGGRIDSEGNLEVAVYSKNATKVLLEIYSTAYGEDAVYDYWMEKGSDNFWRAELDDVPAGTLYAFRVWGANWTFDESWERGNSSAGFVSDYDSQGSRFNPNKVLFDPYAREISHDKSDPAALGTYDNGMYGTGAEIYEGTERRNFDTGKYAPKSVVVVDNTYFGVKPQIPQQDAIIYETHVRGLTKHSSSANLSSILNGIEGFENVMDIPLEYQGTYKGAGMMAPYLKALGINTVELLPVHESDNDANPDDAPGGNYWAYMTYGYFAPDRRYSYDKSYGGPTKEFKEMVKAFHDEGIEVYLDVVFNHSGEGGPWYGDKDNYNTAELTFMRGFDCSEYYCLTPSKVGDHWQSTGCGNNLRCDNQVVQDLILDSLTYWIDEMGVDGYRFDLAPVIGRELNPSSGNWDYNSNAQILSEIAALGESKNAEMIAEAWDIGAYGVGTFPAGWGEWNGRFRDSIRGYVNTGSRTTGDKGDVLSYINGDFNNFNDQGGPHKTVNFVVAHDGFTLADLCSYQGAGNAMNGTLTWPFGPSDGGNGDQNTLGFGHDPAMKRQAARNYIALQMISRGVPMIVYGDEFSRTQNGNNNPYNIDSVATWNNYNMINTTSPHLVETGGGGAYHNNFGTFKNTGNVNGNFMFMKYMLNLRASEPALRQTDYSVVYDFKKENGVSTLTDGDRCVWIKINGSKVPGGSDYLVFSNMWQEQVSFTVPEAASGKKWVRIADTASWAEPNYNCWNPLTQNAYSGKYGVNAWSVVIFKQVDE
;
A
#
# COMPACT_ATOMS: atom_id res chain seq x y z
N MET A 1 -46.63 20.62 -1.60
CA MET A 1 -46.61 19.35 -0.83
C MET A 1 -47.38 18.20 -1.50
N LYS A 2 -47.34 18.06 -2.83
CA LYS A 2 -47.67 16.83 -3.56
C LYS A 2 -46.89 16.88 -4.88
N LYS A 3 -45.92 15.98 -5.04
CA LYS A 3 -45.06 15.66 -6.20
C LYS A 3 -43.57 15.55 -5.82
N ILE A 4 -43.24 14.58 -4.97
CA ILE A 4 -41.96 13.87 -4.96
C ILE A 4 -42.31 12.43 -4.55
N LEU A 5 -42.54 11.59 -5.55
CA LEU A 5 -42.63 10.13 -5.51
C LEU A 5 -42.77 9.77 -6.99
N PRO A 6 -41.69 9.32 -7.66
CA PRO A 6 -41.21 7.95 -7.44
C PRO A 6 -39.67 7.79 -7.60
N LEU A 7 -38.98 7.31 -6.56
CA LEU A 7 -37.67 6.65 -6.70
C LEU A 7 -37.52 5.40 -5.81
N ALA A 8 -38.61 4.94 -5.16
CA ALA A 8 -38.59 3.84 -4.20
C ALA A 8 -39.46 2.62 -4.61
N LEU A 9 -39.80 2.48 -5.90
CA LEU A 9 -40.52 1.31 -6.41
C LEU A 9 -39.94 0.85 -7.75
N LEU A 10 -38.74 0.28 -7.69
CA LEU A 10 -38.21 -0.61 -8.74
C LEU A 10 -37.26 -1.67 -8.16
N PHE A 11 -37.50 -2.07 -6.91
CA PHE A 11 -36.72 -3.11 -6.21
C PHE A 11 -37.49 -4.42 -5.98
N PHE A 12 -38.71 -4.57 -6.51
CA PHE A 12 -39.46 -5.82 -6.46
C PHE A 12 -40.08 -6.16 -7.81
N ALA A 13 -39.31 -6.82 -8.66
CA ALA A 13 -39.78 -7.81 -9.64
C ALA A 13 -38.59 -8.33 -10.43
N PHE A 14 -38.08 -9.52 -10.11
CA PHE A 14 -37.83 -10.62 -11.05
C PHE A 14 -37.32 -11.84 -10.28
N ILE A 15 -38.26 -12.56 -9.63
CA ILE A 15 -38.02 -13.96 -9.24
C ILE A 15 -38.45 -14.85 -10.40
N GLY A 16 -37.54 -15.74 -10.81
CA GLY A 16 -37.88 -17.05 -11.35
C GLY A 16 -38.08 -17.15 -12.86
N PHE A 17 -37.03 -17.56 -13.58
CA PHE A 17 -37.18 -18.51 -14.69
C PHE A 17 -36.10 -19.59 -14.62
N SER A 18 -36.57 -20.81 -14.33
CA SER A 18 -35.86 -22.05 -14.61
C SER A 18 -35.56 -22.14 -16.11
N CYS A 19 -34.30 -22.30 -16.47
CA CYS A 19 -33.92 -22.86 -17.77
C CYS A 19 -32.89 -23.98 -17.56
N LYS A 20 -33.34 -25.22 -17.80
CA LYS A 20 -32.48 -26.37 -18.08
C LYS A 20 -31.48 -25.99 -19.20
N SER A 21 -30.19 -26.00 -18.91
CA SER A 21 -29.15 -26.09 -19.94
C SER A 21 -28.73 -27.55 -20.11
N PRO A 22 -28.34 -27.98 -21.32
CA PRO A 22 -27.98 -29.36 -21.60
C PRO A 22 -26.61 -29.67 -20.99
N SER A 23 -26.45 -30.90 -20.50
CA SER A 23 -25.20 -31.48 -20.03
C SER A 23 -24.06 -31.24 -21.02
N ALA A 24 -23.16 -30.32 -20.69
CA ALA A 24 -21.84 -30.24 -21.30
C ALA A 24 -20.99 -31.41 -20.76
N PRO A 25 -20.15 -32.04 -21.60
CA PRO A 25 -19.31 -33.15 -21.17
C PRO A 25 -18.33 -32.66 -20.09
N ALA A 26 -18.04 -33.52 -19.10
CA ALA A 26 -17.10 -33.24 -18.02
C ALA A 26 -15.77 -32.70 -18.58
N PRO A 27 -15.21 -31.60 -18.02
CA PRO A 27 -13.89 -31.14 -18.40
C PRO A 27 -12.89 -32.24 -18.04
N THR A 28 -12.07 -32.61 -19.02
CA THR A 28 -10.88 -33.44 -18.78
C THR A 28 -9.96 -32.63 -17.88
N PRO A 29 -9.30 -33.20 -16.85
CA PRO A 29 -8.42 -32.43 -15.98
C PRO A 29 -7.40 -31.68 -16.85
N SER A 30 -7.41 -30.35 -16.77
CA SER A 30 -6.42 -29.51 -17.43
C SER A 30 -5.09 -29.79 -16.75
N VAL A 31 -4.19 -30.47 -17.45
CA VAL A 31 -2.80 -30.55 -17.04
C VAL A 31 -2.26 -29.12 -17.03
N GLU A 32 -1.63 -28.71 -15.94
CA GLU A 32 -0.99 -27.40 -15.81
C GLU A 32 -0.01 -27.23 -16.99
N GLN A 33 -0.21 -26.19 -17.80
CA GLN A 33 0.56 -25.94 -19.01
C GLN A 33 1.30 -24.62 -18.90
N PHE A 34 2.56 -24.62 -19.30
CA PHE A 34 3.42 -23.46 -19.32
C PHE A 34 3.78 -23.08 -20.75
N LYS A 35 3.77 -21.77 -21.01
CA LYS A 35 4.09 -21.16 -22.29
C LYS A 35 5.58 -20.86 -22.34
N VAL A 36 6.25 -21.35 -23.38
CA VAL A 36 7.62 -20.97 -23.71
C VAL A 36 7.59 -20.07 -24.93
N THR A 37 8.06 -18.83 -24.80
CA THR A 37 8.07 -17.81 -25.85
C THR A 37 9.49 -17.56 -26.33
N TYR A 38 9.73 -17.56 -27.63
CA TYR A 38 11.05 -17.44 -28.24
C TYR A 38 11.20 -16.11 -28.98
N TYR A 39 12.04 -15.19 -28.52
CA TYR A 39 12.29 -13.88 -29.10
C TYR A 39 13.51 -13.89 -30.03
N TYR A 40 13.32 -13.46 -31.28
CA TYR A 40 14.42 -13.16 -32.21
C TYR A 40 13.93 -12.20 -33.30
N GLU A 41 14.75 -11.19 -33.63
CA GLU A 41 14.32 -10.02 -34.41
C GLU A 41 13.01 -9.42 -33.85
N ASP A 42 12.05 -9.10 -34.72
CA ASP A 42 10.71 -8.61 -34.37
C ASP A 42 9.67 -9.75 -34.19
N ARG A 43 10.12 -10.98 -33.92
CA ARG A 43 9.26 -12.19 -33.87
C ARG A 43 9.29 -12.84 -32.50
N SER A 44 8.14 -13.38 -32.09
CA SER A 44 7.97 -14.06 -30.79
C SER A 44 7.08 -15.32 -30.88
N PRO A 45 7.45 -16.36 -31.66
CA PRO A 45 6.72 -17.63 -31.65
C PRO A 45 6.72 -18.28 -30.26
N TYR A 46 5.70 -19.07 -29.94
CA TYR A 46 5.58 -19.76 -28.66
C TYR A 46 5.05 -21.18 -28.81
N GLN A 47 5.34 -22.03 -27.82
CA GLN A 47 4.80 -23.38 -27.67
C GLN A 47 4.35 -23.62 -26.22
N TYR A 48 3.35 -24.48 -26.02
CA TYR A 48 2.90 -24.89 -24.69
C TYR A 48 3.49 -26.27 -24.34
N TYR A 49 3.93 -26.39 -23.10
CA TYR A 49 4.46 -27.62 -22.51
C TYR A 49 3.66 -27.95 -21.27
N ASN A 50 3.40 -29.23 -21.02
CA ASN A 50 2.82 -29.66 -19.75
C ASN A 50 3.88 -29.53 -18.64
N LYS A 51 3.46 -29.30 -17.38
CA LYS A 51 4.38 -29.26 -16.24
C LYS A 51 5.30 -30.49 -16.17
N GLY A 52 6.60 -30.26 -16.18
CA GLY A 52 7.63 -31.31 -16.16
C GLY A 52 7.97 -31.89 -17.55
N GLU A 53 7.32 -31.42 -18.62
CA GLU A 53 7.67 -31.80 -19.99
C GLU A 53 9.03 -31.22 -20.38
N LYS A 54 9.82 -32.00 -21.12
CA LYS A 54 11.18 -31.63 -21.52
C LYS A 54 11.12 -30.63 -22.67
N LEU A 55 11.75 -29.47 -22.48
CA LEU A 55 11.84 -28.41 -23.47
C LEU A 55 12.50 -28.94 -24.74
N LYS A 56 11.88 -28.63 -25.89
CA LYS A 56 12.43 -28.92 -27.22
C LYS A 56 12.34 -27.66 -28.05
N PHE A 57 13.45 -27.18 -28.59
CA PHE A 57 13.46 -25.90 -29.29
C PHE A 57 12.62 -25.93 -30.56
N ILE A 58 12.13 -24.75 -30.94
CA ILE A 58 11.57 -24.52 -32.25
C ILE A 58 12.64 -24.71 -33.34
N GLU A 59 12.22 -24.85 -34.59
CA GLU A 59 13.15 -24.93 -35.73
C GLU A 59 14.13 -23.74 -35.70
N THR A 60 15.43 -24.04 -35.86
CA THR A 60 16.50 -23.05 -35.71
C THR A 60 16.23 -21.83 -36.59
N PRO A 61 16.08 -20.64 -36.01
CA PRO A 61 15.81 -19.44 -36.78
C PRO A 61 17.04 -19.06 -37.63
N VAL A 62 16.79 -18.61 -38.86
CA VAL A 62 17.82 -18.22 -39.82
C VAL A 62 17.70 -16.73 -40.11
N ILE A 63 18.76 -15.97 -39.83
CA ILE A 63 18.90 -14.56 -40.17
C ILE A 63 20.00 -14.42 -41.23
N GLU A 64 19.71 -13.75 -42.35
CA GLU A 64 20.68 -13.57 -43.43
C GLU A 64 21.90 -12.77 -42.94
N GLY A 65 23.11 -13.28 -43.18
CA GLY A 65 24.36 -12.64 -42.75
C GLY A 65 24.72 -12.78 -41.27
N HIS A 66 23.98 -13.58 -40.50
CA HIS A 66 24.26 -13.84 -39.08
C HIS A 66 24.26 -15.35 -38.79
N GLU A 67 25.05 -15.78 -37.81
CA GLU A 67 25.12 -17.15 -37.34
C GLU A 67 24.36 -17.28 -36.01
N PHE A 68 23.37 -18.18 -35.94
CA PHE A 68 22.63 -18.45 -34.71
C PHE A 68 23.49 -19.20 -33.70
N LYS A 69 23.54 -18.71 -32.45
CA LYS A 69 24.43 -19.23 -31.40
C LYS A 69 23.72 -19.98 -30.27
N GLY A 70 22.39 -19.93 -30.22
CA GLY A 70 21.60 -20.61 -29.19
C GLY A 70 20.50 -19.74 -28.63
N TRP A 71 19.76 -20.32 -27.69
CA TRP A 71 18.68 -19.66 -26.95
C TRP A 71 19.17 -19.30 -25.55
N PHE A 72 18.71 -18.18 -25.02
CA PHE A 72 19.14 -17.63 -23.75
C PHE A 72 17.95 -17.24 -22.89
N PHE A 73 18.03 -17.31 -21.55
CA PHE A 73 16.91 -16.91 -20.69
C PHE A 73 16.76 -15.39 -20.56
N ASP A 74 17.82 -14.65 -20.86
CA ASP A 74 17.87 -13.20 -20.72
C ASP A 74 18.05 -12.49 -22.07
N GLU A 75 17.49 -11.28 -22.17
CA GLU A 75 17.63 -10.41 -23.34
C GLU A 75 19.09 -9.92 -23.54
N GLY A 76 19.92 -9.97 -22.48
CA GLY A 76 21.36 -9.69 -22.54
C GLY A 76 22.18 -10.81 -23.20
N LEU A 77 21.55 -11.95 -23.51
CA LEU A 77 22.16 -13.11 -24.16
C LEU A 77 23.36 -13.67 -23.38
N THR A 78 23.24 -13.72 -22.05
CA THR A 78 24.31 -14.11 -21.12
C THR A 78 24.08 -15.49 -20.48
N ASP A 79 22.83 -15.93 -20.34
CA ASP A 79 22.42 -17.18 -19.70
C ASP A 79 21.87 -18.18 -20.73
N HIS A 80 22.70 -19.15 -21.15
CA HIS A 80 22.40 -20.09 -22.24
C HIS A 80 21.45 -21.21 -21.82
N VAL A 81 20.48 -21.53 -22.68
CA VAL A 81 19.49 -22.60 -22.48
C VAL A 81 19.83 -23.81 -23.32
N ASP A 82 19.78 -24.99 -22.71
CA ASP A 82 19.91 -26.28 -23.39
C ASP A 82 18.54 -26.94 -23.63
N GLU A 83 18.42 -27.70 -24.73
CA GLU A 83 17.26 -28.58 -24.91
C GLU A 83 17.20 -29.64 -23.79
N GLY A 84 16.00 -29.99 -23.36
CA GLY A 84 15.77 -31.06 -22.39
C GLY A 84 15.67 -30.62 -20.92
N ILE A 85 15.67 -29.32 -20.62
CA ILE A 85 15.26 -28.82 -19.30
C ILE A 85 13.76 -29.07 -19.06
N GLU A 86 13.34 -29.24 -17.81
CA GLU A 86 11.91 -29.41 -17.50
C GLU A 86 11.21 -28.06 -17.46
N VAL A 87 10.08 -27.97 -18.16
CA VAL A 87 9.27 -26.74 -18.13
C VAL A 87 8.35 -26.82 -16.92
N THR A 88 8.71 -26.10 -15.87
CA THR A 88 7.95 -26.01 -14.61
C THR A 88 7.28 -24.66 -14.41
N GLU A 89 7.52 -23.71 -15.31
CA GLU A 89 6.96 -22.36 -15.35
C GLU A 89 6.99 -21.80 -16.78
N ASN A 90 6.38 -20.62 -17.00
CA ASN A 90 6.47 -19.94 -18.29
C ASN A 90 7.91 -19.48 -18.54
N LEU A 91 8.45 -19.75 -19.72
CA LEU A 91 9.83 -19.38 -20.08
C LEU A 91 9.85 -18.35 -21.22
N PHE A 92 10.82 -17.46 -21.17
CA PHE A 92 11.13 -16.52 -22.25
C PHE A 92 12.56 -16.79 -22.73
N LEU A 93 12.71 -17.12 -24.01
CA LEU A 93 13.98 -17.52 -24.61
C LEU A 93 14.38 -16.51 -25.69
N TYR A 94 15.58 -15.98 -25.64
CA TYR A 94 16.10 -14.96 -26.54
C TYR A 94 17.17 -15.58 -27.46
N GLY A 95 17.00 -15.42 -28.77
CA GLY A 95 17.89 -16.01 -29.77
C GLY A 95 19.11 -15.13 -30.02
N ARG A 96 20.33 -15.66 -29.82
CA ARG A 96 21.56 -14.94 -30.13
C ARG A 96 22.00 -15.16 -31.57
N PHE A 97 22.32 -14.06 -32.25
CA PHE A 97 22.82 -14.07 -33.62
C PHE A 97 24.08 -13.22 -33.74
N ASP A 98 25.19 -13.85 -34.10
CA ASP A 98 26.45 -13.14 -34.32
C ASP A 98 26.57 -12.78 -35.81
N LYS A 99 26.87 -11.50 -36.13
CA LYS A 99 27.05 -11.04 -37.51
C LYS A 99 28.28 -11.68 -38.14
N ILE A 100 28.14 -12.24 -39.34
CA ILE A 100 29.26 -12.80 -40.10
C ILE A 100 30.01 -11.64 -40.76
N ILE A 101 31.11 -11.17 -40.15
CA ILE A 101 31.93 -10.06 -40.65
C ILE A 101 32.98 -10.57 -41.64
N SER A 102 32.98 -10.05 -42.87
CA SER A 102 33.90 -10.44 -43.94
C SER A 102 35.12 -9.50 -44.13
N SER A 103 35.11 -8.27 -43.58
CA SER A 103 36.28 -7.35 -43.53
C SER A 103 36.08 -6.16 -42.57
N TYR A 104 37.18 -5.50 -42.13
CA TYR A 104 37.22 -4.28 -41.28
C TYR A 104 38.30 -3.28 -41.74
N SER A 105 38.27 -2.01 -41.33
CA SER A 105 39.28 -0.99 -41.70
C SER A 105 40.07 -0.42 -40.49
N VAL A 106 41.30 0.09 -40.71
CA VAL A 106 42.22 0.53 -39.64
C VAL A 106 42.74 1.95 -39.90
N LYS A 107 42.81 2.82 -38.88
CA LYS A 107 43.32 4.19 -38.97
C LYS A 107 44.30 4.53 -37.84
N PHE A 108 45.35 5.29 -38.16
CA PHE A 108 46.30 5.88 -37.20
C PHE A 108 46.25 7.40 -37.31
N LEU A 109 45.96 8.10 -36.21
CA LEU A 109 45.75 9.55 -36.15
C LEU A 109 46.84 10.23 -35.31
N ASN A 110 47.36 11.37 -35.78
CA ASN A 110 48.26 12.21 -35.00
C ASN A 110 47.51 13.00 -33.90
N ASP A 111 48.24 13.81 -33.14
CA ASP A 111 47.73 14.67 -32.06
C ASP A 111 46.65 15.67 -32.52
N ASP A 112 46.70 16.10 -33.78
CA ASP A 112 45.67 16.95 -34.40
C ASP A 112 44.46 16.17 -34.96
N GLY A 113 44.45 14.83 -34.84
CA GLY A 113 43.39 13.96 -35.35
C GLY A 113 43.46 13.67 -36.85
N ASN A 114 44.59 13.96 -37.51
CA ASN A 114 44.80 13.70 -38.93
C ASN A 114 45.45 12.32 -39.18
N PRO A 115 45.06 11.57 -40.23
CA PRO A 115 45.69 10.30 -40.57
C PRO A 115 47.17 10.44 -40.92
N VAL A 116 48.02 9.53 -40.42
CA VAL A 116 49.46 9.52 -40.76
C VAL A 116 49.74 8.85 -42.10
N GLU A 117 50.64 9.41 -42.92
CA GLU A 117 50.90 8.98 -44.32
C GLU A 117 51.38 7.52 -44.50
N ASN A 118 51.83 6.83 -43.43
CA ASN A 118 52.40 5.47 -43.48
C ASN A 118 51.61 4.41 -42.69
N GLY A 119 50.33 4.65 -42.37
CA GLY A 119 49.44 3.66 -41.74
C GLY A 119 48.97 2.56 -42.71
N ASP A 120 48.63 1.39 -42.18
CA ASP A 120 48.03 0.29 -42.96
C ASP A 120 46.50 0.46 -43.03
N PHE A 121 46.01 1.14 -44.07
CA PHE A 121 44.60 1.58 -44.20
C PHE A 121 43.72 0.70 -45.08
N ALA A 122 44.20 -0.46 -45.54
CA ALA A 122 43.42 -1.35 -46.40
C ALA A 122 42.46 -2.22 -45.57
N ASP A 123 41.28 -2.53 -46.13
CA ASP A 123 40.33 -3.45 -45.51
C ASP A 123 41.02 -4.81 -45.19
N LYS A 124 40.90 -5.25 -43.95
CA LYS A 124 41.53 -6.45 -43.38
C LYS A 124 40.49 -7.51 -43.09
N THR A 125 40.88 -8.77 -43.18
CA THR A 125 40.05 -9.90 -42.72
C THR A 125 40.36 -10.23 -41.25
N PRO A 126 39.39 -10.72 -40.46
CA PRO A 126 39.64 -11.20 -39.10
C PRO A 126 40.84 -12.15 -39.03
N GLY A 127 41.76 -11.90 -38.09
CA GLY A 127 43.05 -12.62 -37.97
C GLY A 127 44.22 -12.04 -38.79
N SER A 128 44.03 -10.90 -39.48
CA SER A 128 45.13 -10.15 -40.12
C SER A 128 45.96 -9.38 -39.10
N GLU A 129 47.27 -9.37 -39.30
CA GLU A 129 48.22 -8.60 -38.49
C GLU A 129 48.27 -7.13 -38.96
N ILE A 130 48.04 -6.19 -38.04
CA ILE A 130 48.14 -4.75 -38.30
C ILE A 130 49.58 -4.31 -38.01
N LYS A 131 50.24 -3.67 -38.97
CA LYS A 131 51.57 -3.10 -38.73
C LYS A 131 51.46 -1.73 -38.08
N ILE A 132 52.09 -1.54 -36.93
CA ILE A 132 52.07 -0.27 -36.20
C ILE A 132 53.11 0.68 -36.83
N PRO A 133 52.74 1.90 -37.23
CA PRO A 133 53.69 2.87 -37.77
C PRO A 133 54.74 3.27 -36.74
N ALA A 134 56.00 3.40 -37.17
CA ALA A 134 57.00 4.11 -36.38
C ALA A 134 56.60 5.60 -36.24
N SER A 135 57.04 6.24 -35.15
CA SER A 135 56.74 7.64 -34.74
C SER A 135 56.22 8.57 -35.86
N PRO A 136 55.11 9.32 -35.66
CA PRO A 136 54.60 10.27 -36.65
C PRO A 136 55.65 11.32 -37.04
N VAL A 137 55.72 11.68 -38.33
CA VAL A 137 56.78 12.53 -38.90
C VAL A 137 56.54 14.04 -38.67
N SER A 138 55.36 14.44 -38.18
CA SER A 138 55.05 15.84 -37.88
C SER A 138 54.36 15.99 -36.52
N VAL A 139 55.09 16.55 -35.56
CA VAL A 139 54.55 17.12 -34.32
C VAL A 139 54.36 18.62 -34.48
N THR A 140 53.25 19.16 -33.97
CA THR A 140 53.03 20.61 -33.88
C THR A 140 53.87 21.28 -32.79
N ASN A 141 54.47 20.50 -31.87
CA ASN A 141 55.27 20.99 -30.76
C ASN A 141 56.63 20.27 -30.66
N SER A 142 57.74 20.98 -30.91
CA SER A 142 59.10 20.41 -31.04
C SER A 142 59.70 19.87 -29.75
N ASP A 143 59.08 20.17 -28.61
CA ASP A 143 59.65 19.94 -27.28
C ASP A 143 59.08 18.67 -26.61
N TRP A 144 58.04 18.07 -27.21
CA TRP A 144 57.38 16.87 -26.68
C TRP A 144 57.85 15.61 -27.40
N LYS A 145 58.05 14.51 -26.66
CA LYS A 145 58.51 13.23 -27.22
C LYS A 145 57.35 12.26 -27.41
N PHE A 146 57.32 11.60 -28.57
CA PHE A 146 56.35 10.54 -28.86
C PHE A 146 56.47 9.41 -27.82
N LYS A 147 55.36 9.12 -27.13
CA LYS A 147 55.28 8.15 -26.04
C LYS A 147 54.75 6.79 -26.53
N GLY A 148 53.92 6.77 -27.56
CA GLY A 148 53.38 5.53 -28.16
C GLY A 148 52.01 5.74 -28.81
N TRP A 149 51.46 4.65 -29.34
CA TRP A 149 50.11 4.58 -29.89
C TRP A 149 49.14 3.95 -28.88
N CYS A 150 47.90 4.42 -28.85
CA CYS A 150 46.83 3.97 -27.94
C CYS A 150 45.48 3.97 -28.65
N THR A 151 44.45 3.31 -28.10
CA THR A 151 43.11 3.20 -28.73
C THR A 151 42.14 4.28 -28.27
N ASP A 152 42.48 5.06 -27.24
CA ASP A 152 41.71 6.21 -26.78
C ASP A 152 42.53 7.51 -26.91
N LYS A 153 41.86 8.64 -27.10
CA LYS A 153 42.52 9.93 -27.36
C LYS A 153 43.19 10.53 -26.11
N ASP A 154 42.76 10.12 -24.92
CA ASP A 154 43.16 10.71 -23.64
C ASP A 154 44.34 9.97 -22.98
N GLY A 155 44.74 8.82 -23.54
CA GLY A 155 45.86 8.00 -23.09
C GLY A 155 45.60 7.17 -21.85
N ASN A 156 44.34 6.80 -21.61
CA ASN A 156 43.93 5.96 -20.50
C ASN A 156 44.12 4.46 -20.79
N SER A 157 44.25 4.07 -22.05
CA SER A 157 44.53 2.70 -22.51
C SER A 157 46.03 2.41 -22.53
N ALA A 158 46.38 1.13 -22.41
CA ALA A 158 47.75 0.67 -22.47
C ALA A 158 48.39 0.98 -23.84
N TYR A 159 49.65 1.43 -23.82
CA TYR A 159 50.42 1.66 -25.04
C TYR A 159 50.62 0.35 -25.82
N LEU A 160 50.49 0.42 -27.14
CA LEU A 160 50.83 -0.69 -28.02
C LEU A 160 52.34 -0.97 -27.93
N ASN A 161 52.71 -2.16 -27.47
CA ASN A 161 54.09 -2.62 -27.37
C ASN A 161 54.40 -3.61 -28.49
N GLY A 162 55.07 -3.15 -29.55
CA GLY A 162 55.53 -4.01 -30.66
C GLY A 162 55.43 -3.34 -32.03
N ASP A 163 55.97 -4.00 -33.06
CA ASP A 163 55.88 -3.55 -34.46
C ASP A 163 54.53 -3.91 -35.12
N THR A 164 53.73 -4.75 -34.46
CA THR A 164 52.47 -5.29 -34.97
C THR A 164 51.40 -5.45 -33.87
N TYR A 165 50.13 -5.38 -34.26
CA TYR A 165 48.94 -5.62 -33.42
C TYR A 165 48.05 -6.69 -34.09
N GLN A 166 47.62 -7.69 -33.31
CA GLN A 166 46.76 -8.77 -33.80
C GLN A 166 45.34 -8.55 -33.32
N VAL A 167 44.40 -8.39 -34.26
CA VAL A 167 42.97 -8.27 -33.93
C VAL A 167 42.43 -9.64 -33.57
N SER A 168 42.17 -9.86 -32.28
CA SER A 168 41.86 -11.19 -31.75
C SER A 168 40.36 -11.44 -31.52
N LYS A 169 39.49 -10.42 -31.61
CA LYS A 169 38.02 -10.53 -31.48
C LYS A 169 37.28 -9.42 -32.26
N THR A 170 35.96 -9.59 -32.41
CA THR A 170 35.01 -8.60 -32.95
C THR A 170 34.76 -7.41 -32.03
N ASP A 171 35.15 -7.50 -30.76
CA ASP A 171 34.92 -6.48 -29.72
C ASP A 171 35.82 -5.24 -29.86
N ASP A 172 36.89 -5.33 -30.67
CA ASP A 172 37.80 -4.22 -30.98
C ASP A 172 37.26 -3.27 -32.07
N LEU A 173 36.12 -3.62 -32.69
CA LEU A 173 35.53 -2.87 -33.78
C LEU A 173 34.50 -1.88 -33.25
N ASP A 174 34.58 -0.63 -33.69
CA ASP A 174 33.49 0.31 -33.45
C ASP A 174 32.22 -0.12 -34.20
N ARG A 175 31.09 0.56 -33.95
CA ARG A 175 29.79 0.25 -34.58
C ARG A 175 29.80 0.32 -36.12
N ASN A 176 30.86 0.86 -36.72
CA ASN A 176 31.03 0.99 -38.17
C ASN A 176 32.03 -0.03 -38.75
N GLY A 177 32.69 -0.85 -37.93
CA GLY A 177 33.70 -1.81 -38.38
C GLY A 177 35.10 -1.21 -38.57
N GLU A 178 35.44 -0.15 -37.84
CA GLU A 178 36.75 0.51 -37.87
C GLU A 178 37.55 0.30 -36.57
N ILE A 179 38.89 0.31 -36.67
CA ILE A 179 39.83 0.37 -35.53
C ILE A 179 40.66 1.66 -35.67
N ILE A 180 40.70 2.50 -34.62
CA ILE A 180 41.41 3.80 -34.63
C ILE A 180 42.46 3.84 -33.52
N PHE A 181 43.68 4.27 -33.87
CA PHE A 181 44.80 4.47 -32.95
C PHE A 181 45.26 5.94 -32.92
N TYR A 182 45.55 6.48 -31.73
CA TYR A 182 45.98 7.86 -31.49
C TYR A 182 47.44 7.94 -31.03
N ALA A 183 48.19 8.93 -31.53
CA ALA A 183 49.56 9.21 -31.11
C ALA A 183 49.61 10.07 -29.84
N LEU A 184 50.38 9.65 -28.83
CA LEU A 184 50.58 10.39 -27.57
C LEU A 184 51.99 10.97 -27.44
N TYR A 185 52.09 12.15 -26.80
CA TYR A 185 53.33 12.90 -26.61
C TYR A 185 53.50 13.34 -25.14
N LYS A 186 54.74 13.33 -24.60
CA LYS A 186 55.05 13.75 -23.21
C LYS A 186 56.15 14.83 -23.16
N ASN A 187 56.01 15.77 -22.23
CA ASN A 187 57.03 16.76 -21.88
C ASN A 187 58.18 16.10 -21.06
N PRO A 188 59.46 16.22 -21.47
CA PRO A 188 60.57 15.51 -20.83
C PRO A 188 61.01 16.00 -19.44
N ASP A 189 60.43 17.08 -18.89
CA ASP A 189 60.84 17.69 -17.61
C ASP A 189 59.91 17.40 -16.41
N GLU A 190 58.90 16.53 -16.53
CA GLU A 190 58.06 16.08 -15.39
C GLU A 190 58.51 14.72 -14.83
N ASP A 191 58.95 14.74 -13.56
CA ASP A 191 59.20 13.53 -12.76
C ASP A 191 57.89 12.74 -12.54
N GLU A 192 57.98 11.41 -12.56
CA GLU A 192 56.82 10.53 -12.45
C GLU A 192 56.21 10.58 -11.03
N ILE A 193 54.94 10.92 -10.92
CA ILE A 193 54.18 10.91 -9.67
C ILE A 193 53.79 9.46 -9.38
N GLU A 194 54.53 8.82 -8.47
CA GLU A 194 54.26 7.46 -8.04
C GLU A 194 53.00 7.35 -7.18
N VAL A 195 52.34 6.18 -7.21
CA VAL A 195 51.24 5.84 -6.30
C VAL A 195 51.79 5.63 -4.88
N GLU A 196 51.40 6.47 -3.93
CA GLU A 196 51.76 6.30 -2.51
C GLU A 196 50.87 5.28 -1.81
N SER A 197 49.56 5.27 -2.13
CA SER A 197 48.60 4.26 -1.68
C SER A 197 47.49 4.01 -2.70
N VAL A 198 46.92 2.80 -2.63
CA VAL A 198 45.73 2.36 -3.37
C VAL A 198 44.65 2.00 -2.36
N SER A 199 43.37 2.21 -2.70
CA SER A 199 42.25 1.86 -1.83
C SER A 199 41.03 1.40 -2.62
N ILE A 200 40.41 0.30 -2.23
CA ILE A 200 39.12 -0.14 -2.75
C ILE A 200 38.04 0.73 -2.10
N GLN A 201 37.17 1.36 -2.90
CA GLN A 201 36.17 2.33 -2.38
C GLN A 201 34.92 1.66 -1.79
N SER A 202 34.87 0.33 -1.80
CA SER A 202 33.83 -0.46 -1.12
C SER A 202 34.42 -1.12 0.13
N GLY A 203 33.65 -1.15 1.22
CA GLY A 203 33.95 -2.01 2.37
C GLY A 203 33.59 -3.46 2.06
N ASP A 204 33.78 -4.37 3.02
CA ASP A 204 33.37 -5.77 2.88
C ASP A 204 31.89 -5.87 2.48
N PHE A 205 31.56 -6.76 1.55
CA PHE A 205 30.22 -6.85 0.96
C PHE A 205 29.78 -8.29 0.67
N VAL A 206 28.49 -8.45 0.40
CA VAL A 206 27.86 -9.75 0.18
C VAL A 206 27.28 -9.80 -1.23
N LEU A 207 27.47 -10.92 -1.92
CA LEU A 207 26.91 -11.21 -3.24
C LEU A 207 26.03 -12.47 -3.19
N LYS A 208 24.90 -12.47 -3.87
CA LYS A 208 24.16 -13.69 -4.18
C LYS A 208 24.90 -14.50 -5.25
N LEU A 209 24.61 -15.78 -5.36
CA LEU A 209 25.21 -16.63 -6.40
C LEU A 209 24.97 -16.01 -7.79
N ASN A 210 26.02 -15.91 -8.62
CA ASN A 210 26.04 -15.25 -9.92
C ASN A 210 25.83 -13.72 -9.92
N GLU A 211 25.64 -13.09 -8.76
CA GLU A 211 25.64 -11.64 -8.65
C GLU A 211 27.03 -11.07 -8.95
N THR A 212 27.05 -9.85 -9.49
CA THR A 212 28.30 -9.16 -9.81
C THR A 212 28.36 -7.79 -9.17
N GLN A 213 29.56 -7.39 -8.73
CA GLN A 213 29.80 -6.04 -8.22
C GLN A 213 31.09 -5.47 -8.79
N LYS A 214 31.01 -4.23 -9.27
CA LYS A 214 32.17 -3.50 -9.78
C LYS A 214 32.90 -2.80 -8.64
N LEU A 215 34.20 -3.06 -8.50
CA LEU A 215 35.04 -2.38 -7.52
C LEU A 215 35.70 -1.14 -8.12
N GLU A 216 35.57 -0.02 -7.42
CA GLU A 216 36.30 1.21 -7.74
C GLU A 216 37.58 1.35 -6.93
N VAL A 217 38.63 1.88 -7.56
CA VAL A 217 39.96 2.02 -6.97
C VAL A 217 40.34 3.49 -6.87
N GLY A 218 40.58 3.95 -5.64
CA GLY A 218 41.14 5.25 -5.33
C GLY A 218 42.67 5.21 -5.24
N PHE A 219 43.32 6.29 -5.65
CA PHE A 219 44.78 6.46 -5.62
C PHE A 219 45.16 7.71 -4.83
N VAL A 220 46.24 7.64 -4.06
CA VAL A 220 46.87 8.80 -3.42
C VAL A 220 48.33 8.90 -3.89
N PRO A 221 48.79 10.07 -4.37
CA PRO A 221 47.96 11.22 -4.73
C PRO A 221 47.06 10.90 -5.95
N THR A 222 45.92 11.58 -6.07
CA THR A 222 44.93 11.31 -7.14
C THR A 222 45.45 11.59 -8.55
N ASN A 223 46.56 12.32 -8.69
CA ASN A 223 47.23 12.64 -9.95
C ASN A 223 48.45 11.74 -10.24
N ALA A 224 48.57 10.55 -9.63
CA ALA A 224 49.63 9.60 -9.96
C ALA A 224 49.62 9.20 -11.44
N ASP A 225 50.82 9.08 -12.04
CA ASP A 225 51.01 8.85 -13.48
C ASP A 225 50.65 7.43 -13.93
N ASN A 226 50.99 6.41 -13.13
CA ASN A 226 50.71 5.01 -13.44
C ASN A 226 49.68 4.42 -12.48
N LYS A 227 48.41 4.41 -12.91
CA LYS A 227 47.26 3.88 -12.15
C LYS A 227 46.89 2.44 -12.53
N ASN A 228 47.75 1.74 -13.25
CA ASN A 228 47.48 0.34 -13.58
C ASN A 228 47.52 -0.53 -12.33
N VAL A 229 46.50 -1.39 -12.20
CA VAL A 229 46.35 -2.33 -11.10
C VAL A 229 46.18 -3.75 -11.61
N THR A 230 46.55 -4.71 -10.78
CA THR A 230 46.24 -6.14 -10.97
C THR A 230 45.35 -6.60 -9.82
N TRP A 231 44.35 -7.40 -10.15
CA TRP A 231 43.45 -8.00 -9.19
C TRP A 231 43.82 -9.46 -8.94
N SER A 232 43.66 -9.91 -7.71
CA SER A 232 43.80 -11.32 -7.33
C SER A 232 42.72 -11.69 -6.33
N VAL A 233 42.22 -12.93 -6.41
CA VAL A 233 41.28 -13.50 -5.45
C VAL A 233 41.99 -14.57 -4.62
N GLU A 234 41.89 -14.46 -3.30
CA GLU A 234 42.21 -15.52 -2.37
C GLU A 234 40.89 -16.19 -1.95
N GLY A 235 40.65 -17.41 -2.46
CA GLY A 235 39.38 -18.11 -2.33
C GLY A 235 38.82 -18.52 -3.70
N ASP A 236 37.74 -19.28 -3.71
CA ASP A 236 37.08 -19.75 -4.93
C ASP A 236 35.57 -19.45 -4.95
N ALA A 237 35.09 -18.64 -3.99
CA ALA A 237 33.70 -18.19 -3.92
C ALA A 237 33.38 -17.17 -5.02
N VAL A 238 34.35 -16.35 -5.44
CA VAL A 238 34.20 -15.32 -6.47
C VAL A 238 35.32 -15.40 -7.52
N SER A 239 35.08 -14.85 -8.71
CA SER A 239 36.14 -14.42 -9.62
C SER A 239 36.22 -12.89 -9.65
N VAL A 240 37.37 -12.35 -10.05
CA VAL A 240 37.53 -10.93 -10.35
C VAL A 240 38.15 -10.78 -11.74
N SER A 241 37.56 -9.93 -12.57
CA SER A 241 38.08 -9.60 -13.89
C SER A 241 39.26 -8.60 -13.82
N PRO A 242 40.04 -8.42 -14.90
CA PRO A 242 41.13 -7.43 -14.94
C PRO A 242 40.67 -5.99 -14.69
N ASP A 243 39.42 -5.66 -14.99
CA ASP A 243 38.83 -4.36 -14.74
C ASP A 243 38.15 -4.25 -13.36
N GLY A 244 38.20 -5.27 -12.51
CA GLY A 244 37.66 -5.22 -11.14
C GLY A 244 36.18 -5.55 -11.00
N LEU A 245 35.57 -6.25 -11.97
CA LEU A 245 34.25 -6.82 -11.82
C LEU A 245 34.36 -8.14 -11.06
N VAL A 246 33.69 -8.21 -9.92
CA VAL A 246 33.61 -9.39 -9.07
C VAL A 246 32.39 -10.20 -9.48
N THR A 247 32.51 -11.52 -9.61
CA THR A 247 31.39 -12.42 -9.89
C THR A 247 31.33 -13.51 -8.85
N ALA A 248 30.19 -13.65 -8.18
CA ALA A 248 29.93 -14.76 -7.28
C ALA A 248 29.80 -16.08 -8.05
N LEU A 249 30.65 -17.06 -7.73
CA LEU A 249 30.71 -18.37 -8.39
C LEU A 249 30.07 -19.48 -7.57
N LYS A 250 30.18 -19.40 -6.24
CA LYS A 250 29.62 -20.37 -5.29
C LYS A 250 29.61 -19.79 -3.88
N GLU A 251 28.78 -20.34 -3.01
CA GLU A 251 28.76 -19.96 -1.61
C GLU A 251 30.13 -20.09 -0.93
N GLY A 252 30.47 -19.09 -0.12
CA GLY A 252 31.73 -19.03 0.60
C GLY A 252 32.28 -17.61 0.70
N GLU A 253 33.41 -17.47 1.40
CA GLU A 253 34.11 -16.19 1.55
C GLU A 253 35.34 -16.16 0.64
N ALA A 254 35.61 -15.01 0.03
CA ALA A 254 36.79 -14.78 -0.79
C ALA A 254 37.34 -13.36 -0.57
N VAL A 255 38.67 -13.22 -0.55
CA VAL A 255 39.32 -11.92 -0.39
C VAL A 255 39.82 -11.45 -1.75
N ILE A 256 39.41 -10.24 -2.15
CA ILE A 256 39.82 -9.62 -3.40
C ILE A 256 40.86 -8.57 -3.08
N ARG A 257 42.04 -8.73 -3.67
CA ARG A 257 43.18 -7.82 -3.48
C ARG A 257 43.45 -7.05 -4.77
N VAL A 258 43.54 -5.74 -4.66
CA VAL A 258 44.06 -4.86 -5.71
C VAL A 258 45.53 -4.57 -5.45
N THR A 259 46.38 -4.60 -6.48
CA THR A 259 47.82 -4.27 -6.40
C THR A 259 48.19 -3.25 -7.47
N SER A 260 48.73 -2.09 -7.10
CA SER A 260 49.25 -1.10 -8.03
C SER A 260 50.56 -1.56 -8.69
N SER A 261 50.93 -0.94 -9.80
CA SER A 261 52.15 -1.26 -10.55
C SER A 261 53.47 -1.12 -9.75
N ASN A 262 53.50 -0.29 -8.70
CA ASN A 262 54.62 -0.15 -7.78
C ASN A 262 54.46 -0.94 -6.46
N GLY A 263 53.49 -1.87 -6.43
CA GLY A 263 53.34 -2.86 -5.36
C GLY A 263 52.56 -2.41 -4.12
N LYS A 264 51.80 -1.30 -4.19
CA LYS A 264 50.85 -0.93 -3.11
C LYS A 264 49.62 -1.81 -3.24
N THR A 265 49.06 -2.26 -2.12
CA THR A 265 47.90 -3.17 -2.13
C THR A 265 46.81 -2.70 -1.20
N ASP A 266 45.57 -3.03 -1.56
CA ASP A 266 44.42 -3.00 -0.65
C ASP A 266 43.55 -4.24 -0.89
N PHE A 267 42.66 -4.58 0.03
CA PHE A 267 41.80 -5.76 -0.11
C PHE A 267 40.41 -5.53 0.49
N VAL A 268 39.46 -6.31 -0.01
CA VAL A 268 38.08 -6.38 0.48
C VAL A 268 37.67 -7.85 0.59
N THR A 269 36.85 -8.16 1.58
CA THR A 269 36.27 -9.49 1.77
C THR A 269 34.89 -9.54 1.11
N VAL A 270 34.65 -10.57 0.32
CA VAL A 270 33.37 -10.83 -0.34
C VAL A 270 32.81 -12.13 0.16
N THR A 271 31.60 -12.07 0.72
CA THR A 271 30.84 -13.27 1.10
C THR A 271 29.81 -13.56 0.02
N VAL A 272 29.83 -14.76 -0.53
CA VAL A 272 28.80 -15.22 -1.46
C VAL A 272 27.76 -16.03 -0.70
N GLY A 273 26.53 -15.54 -0.64
CA GLY A 273 25.41 -16.15 0.07
C GLY A 273 24.35 -15.12 0.48
N ASN A 274 23.21 -15.60 0.97
CA ASN A 274 22.21 -14.72 1.60
C ASN A 274 22.55 -14.61 3.09
N PRO A 275 22.88 -13.41 3.61
CA PRO A 275 23.29 -13.30 5.00
C PRO A 275 22.10 -13.61 5.89
N LEU A 276 22.31 -14.54 6.81
CA LEU A 276 21.33 -14.89 7.82
C LEU A 276 21.12 -13.67 8.73
N GLU A 277 19.88 -13.21 8.85
CA GLU A 277 19.51 -12.05 9.68
C GLU A 277 19.04 -12.50 11.07
N LYS A 278 18.16 -13.50 11.13
CA LYS A 278 17.67 -14.08 12.38
C LYS A 278 17.34 -15.55 12.25
N ILE A 279 17.23 -16.22 13.39
CA ILE A 279 16.61 -17.54 13.49
C ILE A 279 15.23 -17.36 14.10
N SER A 280 14.22 -17.98 13.49
CA SER A 280 12.91 -18.13 14.13
C SER A 280 12.72 -19.56 14.56
N VAL A 281 12.07 -19.74 15.70
CA VAL A 281 11.56 -21.02 16.16
C VAL A 281 10.14 -20.79 16.63
N GLN A 282 9.24 -21.70 16.29
CA GLN A 282 7.84 -21.71 16.70
C GLN A 282 7.32 -23.14 16.65
N SER A 283 6.15 -23.43 17.21
CA SER A 283 5.49 -24.71 16.96
C SER A 283 4.83 -24.73 15.57
N GLU A 284 4.61 -25.92 15.00
CA GLU A 284 4.00 -26.09 13.67
C GLU A 284 2.64 -25.38 13.55
N ASN A 285 1.86 -25.36 14.63
CA ASN A 285 0.54 -24.75 14.69
C ASN A 285 0.55 -23.39 15.41
N SER A 286 1.72 -22.80 15.66
CA SER A 286 1.89 -21.56 16.43
C SER A 286 1.26 -21.58 17.84
N SER A 287 1.11 -22.78 18.42
CA SER A 287 0.61 -23.00 19.76
C SER A 287 1.58 -22.59 20.84
N LEU A 288 1.13 -21.69 21.72
CA LEU A 288 1.85 -21.26 22.93
C LEU A 288 1.58 -22.17 24.14
N ILE A 289 0.58 -23.06 24.03
CA ILE A 289 0.17 -23.99 25.08
C ILE A 289 0.31 -25.42 24.57
N ALA A 290 0.85 -26.30 25.41
CA ALA A 290 0.95 -27.73 25.16
C ALA A 290 0.57 -28.52 26.41
N PHE A 291 0.17 -29.78 26.24
CA PHE A 291 -0.16 -30.62 27.40
C PHE A 291 1.04 -31.45 27.86
N VAL A 292 1.08 -31.73 29.16
CA VAL A 292 2.01 -32.72 29.73
C VAL A 292 1.95 -34.02 28.93
N ASP A 293 3.13 -34.57 28.64
CA ASP A 293 3.37 -35.78 27.85
C ASP A 293 2.83 -35.75 26.41
N THR A 294 2.47 -34.57 25.87
CA THR A 294 2.16 -34.40 24.45
C THR A 294 3.37 -33.88 23.67
N GLN A 295 3.49 -34.35 22.43
CA GLN A 295 4.54 -33.92 21.52
C GLN A 295 4.09 -32.66 20.77
N VAL A 296 4.90 -31.61 20.85
CA VAL A 296 4.81 -30.40 20.03
C VAL A 296 5.92 -30.45 18.99
N ASN A 297 5.54 -30.39 17.72
CA ASN A 297 6.52 -30.25 16.65
C ASN A 297 6.89 -28.78 16.47
N LEU A 298 8.17 -28.52 16.28
CA LEU A 298 8.76 -27.20 16.08
C LEU A 298 9.11 -26.99 14.62
N ILE A 299 8.93 -25.76 14.16
CA ILE A 299 9.49 -25.26 12.91
C ILE A 299 10.59 -24.28 13.28
N VAL A 300 11.81 -24.55 12.82
CA VAL A 300 12.94 -23.62 12.94
C VAL A 300 13.24 -23.10 11.54
N LYS A 301 13.27 -21.77 11.38
CA LYS A 301 13.60 -21.15 10.10
C LYS A 301 14.84 -20.29 10.20
N LYS A 302 15.67 -20.38 9.16
CA LYS A 302 16.62 -19.33 8.81
C LYS A 302 15.84 -18.20 8.20
N VAL A 303 15.97 -16.99 8.71
CA VAL A 303 15.42 -15.80 8.07
C VAL A 303 16.60 -14.97 7.60
N PHE A 304 16.62 -14.69 6.32
CA PHE A 304 17.72 -13.98 5.67
C PHE A 304 17.39 -12.50 5.54
N ALA A 305 18.42 -11.68 5.30
CA ALA A 305 18.29 -10.22 5.24
C ALA A 305 17.36 -9.71 4.11
N ASP A 306 17.02 -10.56 3.15
CA ASP A 306 16.02 -10.29 2.10
C ASP A 306 14.61 -10.80 2.46
N GLY A 307 14.35 -11.06 3.75
CA GLY A 307 13.04 -11.47 4.26
C GLY A 307 12.60 -12.88 3.88
N THR A 308 13.35 -13.59 3.03
CA THR A 308 13.10 -15.00 2.73
C THR A 308 13.38 -15.85 3.96
N SER A 309 12.64 -16.95 4.11
CA SER A 309 12.87 -17.88 5.19
C SER A 309 12.95 -19.31 4.70
N GLU A 310 13.92 -20.06 5.20
CA GLU A 310 14.11 -21.47 4.88
C GLU A 310 13.94 -22.30 6.16
N ASN A 311 13.10 -23.34 6.10
CA ASN A 311 12.99 -24.30 7.19
C ASN A 311 14.30 -25.09 7.34
N ILE A 312 14.87 -25.13 8.53
CA ILE A 312 15.99 -26.03 8.84
C ILE A 312 15.44 -27.46 8.89
N THR A 313 16.16 -28.42 8.31
CA THR A 313 15.84 -29.86 8.40
C THR A 313 16.91 -30.59 9.17
N LEU A 314 16.54 -31.64 9.92
CA LEU A 314 17.50 -32.42 10.71
C LEU A 314 18.03 -33.65 9.96
N PRO A 315 19.30 -34.06 10.17
CA PRO A 315 20.29 -33.41 11.04
C PRO A 315 21.00 -32.23 10.35
N ASP A 316 21.12 -31.09 11.03
CA ASP A 316 21.98 -29.97 10.60
C ASP A 316 23.03 -29.72 11.68
N SER A 317 24.32 -29.86 11.32
CA SER A 317 25.43 -29.73 12.26
C SER A 317 25.64 -28.30 12.79
N GLY A 318 25.05 -27.29 12.14
CA GLY A 318 25.12 -25.90 12.56
C GLY A 318 24.01 -25.48 13.52
N LEU A 319 22.96 -26.29 13.66
CA LEU A 319 21.83 -26.00 14.54
C LEU A 319 22.06 -26.60 15.94
N VAL A 320 22.01 -25.74 16.95
CA VAL A 320 21.95 -26.15 18.35
C VAL A 320 20.57 -25.81 18.88
N LEU A 321 19.83 -26.82 19.34
CA LEU A 321 18.59 -26.61 20.07
C LEU A 321 18.82 -26.89 21.54
N SER A 322 18.27 -26.04 22.39
CA SER A 322 18.22 -26.23 23.84
C SER A 322 16.84 -25.87 24.37
N VAL A 323 16.52 -26.39 25.55
CA VAL A 323 15.29 -26.05 26.27
C VAL A 323 15.63 -25.72 27.72
N ASP A 324 15.01 -24.69 28.26
CA ASP A 324 15.16 -24.26 29.66
C ASP A 324 13.77 -24.12 30.31
N PRO A 325 13.48 -24.82 31.42
CA PRO A 325 14.33 -25.79 32.12
C PRO A 325 14.49 -27.11 31.34
N GLU A 326 15.69 -27.72 31.42
CA GLU A 326 15.95 -29.06 30.85
C GLU A 326 15.27 -30.18 31.67
N ALA A 327 15.03 -29.95 32.96
CA ALA A 327 14.40 -30.94 33.83
C ALA A 327 12.95 -31.18 33.42
N GLY A 328 12.57 -32.44 33.19
CA GLY A 328 11.22 -32.82 32.78
C GLY A 328 10.91 -32.56 31.29
N ALA A 329 11.77 -31.86 30.55
CA ALA A 329 11.64 -31.63 29.12
C ALA A 329 12.42 -32.67 28.30
N THR A 330 11.86 -33.06 27.15
CA THR A 330 12.54 -33.86 26.12
C THR A 330 12.50 -33.10 24.81
N LEU A 331 13.67 -32.91 24.20
CA LEU A 331 13.79 -32.39 22.85
C LEU A 331 14.45 -33.44 21.96
N ASN A 332 13.67 -34.07 21.09
CA ASN A 332 14.14 -35.09 20.15
C ASN A 332 14.06 -34.54 18.72
N GLY A 333 15.13 -33.87 18.29
CA GLY A 333 15.11 -33.10 17.06
C GLY A 333 14.16 -31.91 17.17
N PHE A 334 13.18 -31.81 16.28
CA PHE A 334 12.13 -30.78 16.34
C PHE A 334 10.90 -31.19 17.14
N ALA A 335 10.93 -32.34 17.81
CA ALA A 335 9.85 -32.78 18.69
C ALA A 335 10.17 -32.37 20.13
N PHE A 336 9.39 -31.44 20.68
CA PHE A 336 9.41 -31.06 22.09
C PHE A 336 8.29 -31.79 22.85
N SER A 337 8.57 -32.25 24.07
CA SER A 337 7.55 -32.66 25.03
C SER A 337 8.05 -32.37 26.44
N ALA A 338 7.15 -32.22 27.41
CA ALA A 338 7.54 -32.15 28.81
C ALA A 338 6.60 -32.97 29.69
N SER A 339 7.14 -33.56 30.75
CA SER A 339 6.43 -34.40 31.71
C SER A 339 5.93 -33.64 32.94
N GLU A 340 6.25 -32.34 33.04
CA GLU A 340 5.85 -31.47 34.16
C GLU A 340 5.30 -30.15 33.61
N PRO A 341 4.27 -29.56 34.24
CA PRO A 341 3.79 -28.23 33.89
C PRO A 341 4.85 -27.15 34.10
N GLY A 342 4.82 -26.09 33.29
CA GLY A 342 5.72 -24.94 33.40
C GLY A 342 5.95 -24.25 32.06
N ALA A 343 6.58 -23.07 32.10
CA ALA A 343 7.05 -22.39 30.90
C ALA A 343 8.42 -22.95 30.48
N TYR A 344 8.51 -23.44 29.23
CA TYR A 344 9.73 -23.98 28.65
C TYR A 344 10.18 -23.10 27.49
N LYS A 345 11.35 -22.50 27.65
CA LYS A 345 11.98 -21.67 26.63
C LYS A 345 12.86 -22.53 25.73
N ILE A 346 12.44 -22.69 24.49
CA ILE A 346 13.18 -23.39 23.44
C ILE A 346 14.04 -22.37 22.70
N THR A 347 15.34 -22.61 22.64
CA THR A 347 16.28 -21.75 21.94
C THR A 347 16.87 -22.50 20.75
N ALA A 348 16.75 -21.93 19.57
CA ALA A 348 17.39 -22.39 18.35
C ALA A 348 18.56 -21.46 18.01
N THR A 349 19.78 -21.98 18.05
CA THR A 349 20.99 -21.24 17.69
C THR A 349 21.57 -21.78 16.39
N TYR A 350 21.79 -20.90 15.41
CA TYR A 350 22.44 -21.24 14.14
C TYR A 350 23.31 -20.09 13.66
N GLY A 351 24.56 -20.37 13.30
CA GLY A 351 25.48 -19.35 12.78
C GLY A 351 25.75 -18.19 13.76
N GLY A 352 25.59 -18.41 15.07
CA GLY A 352 25.72 -17.37 16.12
C GLY A 352 24.46 -16.53 16.37
N LEU A 353 23.40 -16.71 15.57
CA LEU A 353 22.10 -16.09 15.77
C LEU A 353 21.19 -17.01 16.56
N THR A 354 20.30 -16.41 17.35
CA THR A 354 19.37 -17.13 18.24
C THR A 354 17.93 -16.76 17.91
N GLY A 355 17.08 -17.78 17.87
CA GLY A 355 15.63 -17.66 17.90
C GLY A 355 15.13 -18.30 19.17
N GLU A 356 14.10 -17.72 19.78
CA GLU A 356 13.54 -18.20 21.03
C GLU A 356 12.04 -18.40 20.89
N TYR A 357 11.53 -19.47 21.48
CA TYR A 357 10.11 -19.79 21.52
C TYR A 357 9.75 -20.34 22.89
N THR A 358 8.75 -19.76 23.53
CA THR A 358 8.30 -20.21 24.85
C THR A 358 7.00 -20.98 24.68
N ILE A 359 6.99 -22.22 25.16
CA ILE A 359 5.78 -23.05 25.26
C ILE A 359 5.44 -23.20 26.73
N THR A 360 4.20 -22.88 27.09
CA THR A 360 3.66 -23.19 28.41
C THR A 360 3.07 -24.57 28.37
N VAL A 361 3.71 -25.52 29.05
CA VAL A 361 3.20 -26.88 29.21
C VAL A 361 2.30 -26.92 30.42
N VAL A 362 1.12 -27.50 30.26
CA VAL A 362 0.07 -27.48 31.26
C VAL A 362 -0.57 -28.86 31.41
N GLU A 363 -1.22 -29.12 32.54
CA GLU A 363 -1.95 -30.38 32.73
C GLU A 363 -3.13 -30.48 31.77
N LYS A 364 -3.44 -31.71 31.33
CA LYS A 364 -4.62 -31.96 30.50
C LYS A 364 -5.87 -31.64 31.32
N PRO A 365 -6.86 -30.92 30.76
CA PRO A 365 -8.02 -30.51 31.52
C PRO A 365 -8.88 -31.72 31.88
N GLU A 366 -9.21 -31.87 33.16
CA GLU A 366 -10.26 -32.77 33.66
C GLU A 366 -11.31 -31.92 34.37
N GLY A 367 -12.52 -31.81 33.83
CA GLY A 367 -13.53 -30.94 34.44
C GLY A 367 -14.85 -30.87 33.68
N VAL A 368 -15.83 -30.23 34.31
CA VAL A 368 -17.07 -29.80 33.65
C VAL A 368 -16.89 -28.38 33.12
N LEU A 369 -17.78 -27.94 32.23
CA LEU A 369 -17.73 -26.60 31.62
C LEU A 369 -17.55 -25.48 32.66
N GLY A 370 -16.59 -24.60 32.40
CA GLY A 370 -16.19 -23.45 33.23
C GLY A 370 -15.36 -23.80 34.46
N SER A 371 -14.76 -25.00 34.46
CA SER A 371 -13.88 -25.50 35.54
C SER A 371 -12.71 -26.34 35.00
N THR A 372 -12.37 -26.19 33.73
CA THR A 372 -11.31 -26.98 33.09
C THR A 372 -9.90 -26.42 33.34
N TYR A 373 -9.80 -25.27 34.01
CA TYR A 373 -8.56 -24.56 34.32
C TYR A 373 -7.64 -25.26 35.32
N PRO A 374 -6.33 -24.94 35.32
CA PRO A 374 -5.40 -25.44 36.32
C PRO A 374 -5.66 -24.81 37.69
N ALA A 375 -5.41 -25.57 38.76
CA ALA A 375 -5.65 -25.12 40.13
C ALA A 375 -4.60 -24.12 40.66
N SER A 376 -3.45 -23.99 40.00
CA SER A 376 -2.36 -23.07 40.37
C SER A 376 -1.38 -22.88 39.20
N GLY A 377 -0.69 -21.73 39.17
CA GLY A 377 0.31 -21.40 38.14
C GLY A 377 -0.32 -20.76 36.91
N ALA A 378 0.41 -20.73 35.79
CA ALA A 378 -0.06 -20.10 34.55
C ALA A 378 -1.48 -20.54 34.16
N PHE A 379 -2.31 -19.57 33.79
CA PHE A 379 -3.74 -19.68 33.51
C PHE A 379 -4.63 -20.01 34.72
N SER A 380 -4.12 -20.21 35.92
CA SER A 380 -5.00 -20.43 37.08
C SER A 380 -5.79 -19.17 37.42
N PRO A 381 -7.05 -19.31 37.89
CA PRO A 381 -7.85 -18.14 38.26
C PRO A 381 -7.25 -17.44 39.48
N VAL A 382 -7.13 -16.11 39.42
CA VAL A 382 -6.69 -15.28 40.55
C VAL A 382 -7.85 -15.10 41.52
N ASP A 383 -7.77 -15.68 42.71
CA ASP A 383 -8.78 -15.52 43.77
C ASP A 383 -8.57 -14.20 44.53
N SER A 384 -9.35 -13.18 44.16
CA SER A 384 -9.28 -11.84 44.75
C SER A 384 -9.93 -11.73 46.14
N ASN A 385 -10.77 -12.70 46.52
CA ASN A 385 -11.58 -12.65 47.74
C ASN A 385 -11.20 -13.71 48.78
N GLY A 386 -10.49 -14.78 48.41
CA GLY A 386 -10.08 -15.87 49.30
C GLY A 386 -11.27 -16.67 49.86
N THR A 387 -12.40 -16.74 49.15
CA THR A 387 -13.66 -17.31 49.65
C THR A 387 -14.12 -18.56 48.88
N GLU A 388 -14.86 -19.44 49.53
CA GLU A 388 -15.37 -20.70 48.93
C GLU A 388 -16.51 -20.51 47.90
N SER A 389 -16.94 -19.28 47.56
CA SER A 389 -18.18 -18.99 46.81
C SER A 389 -18.03 -18.28 45.45
N GLY A 390 -16.81 -18.04 44.97
CA GLY A 390 -16.49 -17.32 43.73
C GLY A 390 -15.08 -16.73 43.78
N PHE A 391 -14.59 -16.16 42.68
CA PHE A 391 -13.25 -15.58 42.60
C PHE A 391 -13.21 -14.09 42.99
N GLY A 392 -14.36 -13.41 43.03
CA GLY A 392 -14.47 -12.01 43.41
C GLY A 392 -14.22 -11.02 42.27
N TRP A 393 -14.26 -11.49 41.03
CA TRP A 393 -13.98 -10.68 39.85
C TRP A 393 -15.10 -9.68 39.55
N ASP A 394 -16.31 -9.89 40.08
CA ASP A 394 -17.43 -8.95 39.93
C ASP A 394 -17.22 -7.60 40.61
N ASP A 395 -16.39 -7.56 41.66
CA ASP A 395 -16.04 -6.34 42.40
C ASP A 395 -14.76 -5.64 41.87
N LEU A 396 -14.09 -6.24 40.87
CA LEU A 396 -12.89 -5.66 40.25
C LEU A 396 -13.28 -4.66 39.14
N GLU A 397 -12.39 -3.70 38.87
CA GLU A 397 -12.51 -2.73 37.79
C GLU A 397 -11.30 -2.87 36.86
N PHE A 398 -11.54 -3.36 35.64
CA PHE A 398 -10.55 -3.54 34.58
C PHE A 398 -10.93 -2.68 33.39
N GLU A 399 -9.94 -2.30 32.59
CA GLU A 399 -10.15 -1.78 31.25
C GLU A 399 -10.82 -2.86 30.37
N PRO A 400 -11.75 -2.50 29.47
CA PRO A 400 -12.34 -3.46 28.55
C PRO A 400 -11.29 -4.15 27.64
N GLY A 401 -11.51 -5.44 27.41
CA GLY A 401 -10.64 -6.30 26.62
C GLY A 401 -9.78 -7.23 27.46
N GLY A 402 -8.93 -8.03 26.81
CA GLY A 402 -7.87 -8.82 27.44
C GLY A 402 -6.56 -8.02 27.51
N ARG A 403 -6.01 -7.81 28.71
CA ARG A 403 -4.77 -7.06 28.96
C ARG A 403 -3.90 -7.77 29.99
N ILE A 404 -2.59 -7.74 29.76
CA ILE A 404 -1.62 -8.16 30.78
C ILE A 404 -1.35 -6.97 31.69
N ASP A 405 -1.54 -7.16 32.99
CA ASP A 405 -1.28 -6.15 34.00
C ASP A 405 0.23 -6.06 34.35
N SER A 406 0.57 -5.28 35.37
CA SER A 406 1.98 -5.14 35.80
C SER A 406 2.53 -6.35 36.56
N GLU A 407 1.68 -7.23 37.08
CA GLU A 407 2.06 -8.43 37.82
C GLU A 407 2.20 -9.66 36.91
N GLY A 408 1.71 -9.58 35.66
CA GLY A 408 1.74 -10.66 34.67
C GLY A 408 0.39 -11.37 34.48
N ASN A 409 -0.64 -10.91 35.18
CA ASN A 409 -1.99 -11.47 35.12
C ASN A 409 -2.70 -10.98 33.85
N LEU A 410 -3.48 -11.85 33.23
CA LEU A 410 -4.45 -11.46 32.20
C LEU A 410 -5.75 -11.03 32.87
N GLU A 411 -6.03 -9.73 32.82
CA GLU A 411 -7.33 -9.15 33.12
C GLU A 411 -8.19 -9.19 31.86
N VAL A 412 -9.39 -9.74 31.97
CA VAL A 412 -10.37 -9.80 30.86
C VAL A 412 -11.67 -9.16 31.31
N ALA A 413 -12.13 -8.14 30.61
CA ALA A 413 -13.44 -7.53 30.82
C ALA A 413 -14.24 -7.38 29.52
N VAL A 414 -15.49 -7.85 29.51
CA VAL A 414 -16.39 -7.71 28.35
C VAL A 414 -17.80 -7.27 28.77
N TYR A 415 -18.38 -6.32 28.04
CA TYR A 415 -19.72 -5.82 28.35
C TYR A 415 -20.82 -6.72 27.79
N SER A 416 -21.74 -7.15 28.65
CA SER A 416 -23.04 -7.67 28.24
C SER A 416 -24.07 -7.51 29.37
N LYS A 417 -25.04 -6.64 29.12
CA LYS A 417 -26.10 -6.32 30.08
C LYS A 417 -27.16 -7.40 30.15
N ASN A 418 -27.51 -8.01 29.03
CA ASN A 418 -28.60 -8.98 28.96
C ASN A 418 -28.11 -10.44 29.03
N ALA A 419 -26.80 -10.68 29.01
CA ALA A 419 -26.26 -12.02 29.26
C ALA A 419 -26.63 -12.52 30.66
N THR A 420 -26.84 -13.83 30.76
CA THR A 420 -27.10 -14.55 32.01
C THR A 420 -25.91 -15.42 32.45
N LYS A 421 -25.04 -15.80 31.52
CA LYS A 421 -23.79 -16.53 31.74
C LYS A 421 -22.81 -16.17 30.62
N VAL A 422 -21.54 -15.96 30.98
CA VAL A 422 -20.43 -15.80 30.04
C VAL A 422 -19.33 -16.79 30.40
N LEU A 423 -18.85 -17.51 29.39
CA LEU A 423 -17.72 -18.42 29.50
C LEU A 423 -16.55 -17.82 28.73
N LEU A 424 -15.43 -17.58 29.41
CA LEU A 424 -14.14 -17.30 28.78
C LEU A 424 -13.50 -18.62 28.36
N GLU A 425 -13.00 -18.70 27.13
CA GLU A 425 -12.32 -19.87 26.57
C GLU A 425 -10.90 -19.51 26.13
N ILE A 426 -9.92 -20.34 26.49
CA ILE A 426 -8.50 -20.20 26.09
C ILE A 426 -8.15 -21.30 25.10
N TYR A 427 -7.43 -20.95 24.03
CA TYR A 427 -7.10 -21.84 22.93
C TYR A 427 -5.60 -22.00 22.75
N SER A 428 -5.17 -23.21 22.40
CA SER A 428 -3.80 -23.49 21.99
C SER A 428 -3.55 -23.20 20.51
N THR A 429 -4.58 -23.11 19.66
CA THR A 429 -4.45 -22.83 18.23
C THR A 429 -5.57 -21.89 17.77
N ALA A 430 -5.34 -21.15 16.68
CA ALA A 430 -6.36 -20.26 16.12
C ALA A 430 -7.62 -21.02 15.64
N TYR A 431 -7.41 -22.18 15.03
CA TYR A 431 -8.46 -23.04 14.49
C TYR A 431 -8.08 -24.53 14.62
N GLY A 432 -9.03 -25.42 14.32
CA GLY A 432 -8.88 -26.87 14.30
C GLY A 432 -9.17 -27.58 15.63
N GLU A 433 -8.93 -26.92 16.76
CA GLU A 433 -9.04 -27.51 18.10
C GLU A 433 -10.08 -26.81 18.98
N ASP A 434 -10.58 -27.56 19.97
CA ASP A 434 -11.47 -27.02 21.00
C ASP A 434 -10.68 -26.21 22.04
N ALA A 435 -11.40 -25.44 22.86
CA ALA A 435 -10.79 -24.69 23.96
C ALA A 435 -10.05 -25.63 24.92
N VAL A 436 -8.85 -25.20 25.33
CA VAL A 436 -8.01 -25.89 26.31
C VAL A 436 -8.50 -25.60 27.73
N TYR A 437 -8.82 -24.34 28.02
CA TYR A 437 -9.36 -23.92 29.31
C TYR A 437 -10.62 -23.10 29.18
N ASP A 438 -11.45 -23.16 30.21
CA ASP A 438 -12.67 -22.37 30.30
C ASP A 438 -12.99 -21.93 31.73
N TYR A 439 -13.54 -20.72 31.84
CA TYR A 439 -13.80 -20.04 33.11
C TYR A 439 -15.18 -19.42 33.08
N TRP A 440 -15.96 -19.64 34.14
CA TRP A 440 -17.17 -18.84 34.36
C TRP A 440 -16.74 -17.43 34.78
N MET A 441 -17.08 -16.43 33.97
CA MET A 441 -16.85 -15.03 34.32
C MET A 441 -17.90 -14.57 35.33
N GLU A 442 -17.55 -13.55 36.11
CA GLU A 442 -18.45 -12.94 37.11
C GLU A 442 -18.90 -11.56 36.64
N LYS A 443 -20.18 -11.24 36.82
CA LYS A 443 -20.78 -10.00 36.30
C LYS A 443 -20.79 -8.91 37.37
N GLY A 444 -20.08 -7.82 37.10
CA GLY A 444 -20.08 -6.63 37.92
C GLY A 444 -21.38 -5.81 37.84
N SER A 445 -21.54 -4.89 38.78
CA SER A 445 -22.73 -4.00 38.87
C SER A 445 -22.87 -3.02 37.70
N ASP A 446 -21.78 -2.82 36.96
CA ASP A 446 -21.64 -2.03 35.74
C ASP A 446 -21.97 -2.81 34.46
N ASN A 447 -22.31 -4.10 34.58
CA ASN A 447 -22.61 -5.04 33.50
C ASN A 447 -21.41 -5.54 32.68
N PHE A 448 -20.19 -5.30 33.15
CA PHE A 448 -19.01 -5.99 32.64
C PHE A 448 -18.89 -7.37 33.29
N TRP A 449 -18.50 -8.34 32.48
CA TRP A 449 -18.13 -9.69 32.91
C TRP A 449 -16.63 -9.77 32.99
N ARG A 450 -16.11 -10.26 34.12
CA ARG A 450 -14.68 -10.22 34.43
C ARG A 450 -14.09 -11.59 34.73
N ALA A 451 -12.83 -11.74 34.35
CA ALA A 451 -11.95 -12.83 34.76
C ALA A 451 -10.51 -12.34 34.88
N GLU A 452 -9.77 -12.88 35.84
CA GLU A 452 -8.36 -12.58 36.05
C GLU A 452 -7.57 -13.89 36.15
N LEU A 453 -6.58 -14.05 35.27
CA LEU A 453 -5.83 -15.30 35.12
C LEU A 453 -4.34 -15.06 35.40
N ASP A 454 -3.74 -15.90 36.23
CA ASP A 454 -2.35 -15.81 36.67
C ASP A 454 -1.36 -16.13 35.54
N ASP A 455 -0.25 -15.39 35.44
CA ASP A 455 0.90 -15.67 34.58
C ASP A 455 0.57 -16.06 33.12
N VAL A 456 -0.36 -15.34 32.46
CA VAL A 456 -0.77 -15.66 31.08
C VAL A 456 0.20 -15.06 30.05
N PRO A 457 0.76 -15.87 29.13
CA PRO A 457 1.68 -15.35 28.11
C PRO A 457 1.02 -14.44 27.09
N ALA A 458 1.75 -13.41 26.64
CA ALA A 458 1.40 -12.67 25.43
C ALA A 458 1.30 -13.61 24.21
N GLY A 459 0.40 -13.27 23.29
CA GLY A 459 0.02 -14.09 22.14
C GLY A 459 -1.03 -15.17 22.46
N THR A 460 -1.44 -15.32 23.73
CA THR A 460 -2.52 -16.23 24.12
C THR A 460 -3.79 -15.93 23.34
N LEU A 461 -4.46 -16.99 22.88
CA LEU A 461 -5.71 -16.91 22.15
C LEU A 461 -6.88 -17.10 23.11
N TYR A 462 -7.84 -16.18 23.08
CA TYR A 462 -9.05 -16.26 23.89
C TYR A 462 -10.30 -15.91 23.09
N ALA A 463 -11.45 -16.41 23.55
CA ALA A 463 -12.76 -16.11 22.99
C ALA A 463 -13.86 -16.39 24.02
N PHE A 464 -15.12 -16.21 23.64
CA PHE A 464 -16.25 -16.27 24.56
C PHE A 464 -17.41 -17.08 24.02
N ARG A 465 -18.19 -17.64 24.96
CA ARG A 465 -19.56 -18.14 24.71
C ARG A 465 -20.53 -17.46 25.66
N VAL A 466 -21.68 -17.07 25.14
CA VAL A 466 -22.63 -16.20 25.85
C VAL A 466 -24.04 -16.78 25.80
N TRP A 467 -24.68 -16.84 26.97
CA TRP A 467 -26.08 -17.23 27.15
C TRP A 467 -26.93 -16.03 27.58
N GLY A 468 -28.22 -16.09 27.29
CA GLY A 468 -29.18 -15.05 27.69
C GLY A 468 -30.62 -15.53 27.61
N ALA A 469 -31.58 -14.60 27.59
CA ALA A 469 -33.00 -14.95 27.72
C ALA A 469 -33.54 -15.82 26.57
N ASN A 470 -33.00 -15.68 25.34
CA ASN A 470 -33.41 -16.49 24.20
C ASN A 470 -32.70 -17.86 24.13
N TRP A 471 -31.64 -18.05 24.91
CA TRP A 471 -30.93 -19.33 25.05
C TRP A 471 -30.40 -19.45 26.48
N THR A 472 -31.21 -20.06 27.35
CA THR A 472 -30.91 -20.19 28.78
C THR A 472 -29.80 -21.20 29.01
N PHE A 473 -28.95 -20.97 30.01
CA PHE A 473 -27.96 -21.97 30.41
C PHE A 473 -28.66 -23.25 30.92
N ASP A 474 -28.27 -24.38 30.34
CA ASP A 474 -28.72 -25.73 30.70
C ASP A 474 -27.46 -26.57 30.96
N GLU A 475 -27.37 -27.22 32.12
CA GLU A 475 -26.19 -28.02 32.52
C GLU A 475 -25.93 -29.21 31.57
N SER A 476 -26.91 -29.59 30.74
CA SER A 476 -26.74 -30.61 29.70
C SER A 476 -26.22 -30.06 28.37
N TRP A 477 -25.97 -28.75 28.27
CA TRP A 477 -25.30 -28.18 27.10
C TRP A 477 -23.83 -28.63 27.07
N GLU A 478 -23.39 -29.06 25.89
CA GLU A 478 -22.02 -29.47 25.62
C GLU A 478 -21.56 -28.89 24.27
N ARG A 479 -20.24 -28.67 24.14
CA ARG A 479 -19.61 -28.33 22.85
C ARG A 479 -19.91 -29.43 21.83
N GLY A 480 -20.00 -29.08 20.55
CA GLY A 480 -20.30 -30.04 19.50
C GLY A 480 -21.79 -30.18 19.14
N ASN A 481 -22.43 -29.06 18.86
CA ASN A 481 -23.76 -28.97 18.25
C ASN A 481 -24.99 -29.14 19.17
N SER A 482 -24.89 -28.73 20.43
CA SER A 482 -26.00 -28.86 21.39
C SER A 482 -27.14 -27.85 21.16
N SER A 483 -28.37 -28.29 21.39
CA SER A 483 -29.59 -27.46 21.40
C SER A 483 -30.14 -27.21 22.82
N ALA A 484 -29.47 -27.73 23.85
CA ALA A 484 -29.94 -27.63 25.23
C ALA A 484 -30.05 -26.15 25.65
N GLY A 485 -31.20 -25.78 26.23
CA GLY A 485 -31.49 -24.42 26.67
C GLY A 485 -32.01 -23.45 25.60
N PHE A 486 -32.12 -23.85 24.33
CA PHE A 486 -32.66 -22.99 23.27
C PHE A 486 -34.14 -22.64 23.50
N VAL A 487 -34.48 -21.35 23.36
CA VAL A 487 -35.87 -20.84 23.42
C VAL A 487 -36.29 -20.22 22.08
N SER A 488 -35.48 -19.29 21.57
CA SER A 488 -35.70 -18.59 20.29
C SER A 488 -34.38 -18.01 19.76
N ASP A 489 -34.30 -17.63 18.47
CA ASP A 489 -33.08 -17.02 17.91
C ASP A 489 -32.86 -15.57 18.36
N TYR A 490 -33.91 -14.91 18.86
CA TYR A 490 -33.84 -13.60 19.53
C TYR A 490 -34.94 -13.49 20.58
N ASP A 491 -34.75 -12.64 21.60
CA ASP A 491 -35.75 -12.40 22.66
C ASP A 491 -36.67 -11.19 22.36
N SER A 492 -37.52 -10.82 23.32
CA SER A 492 -38.43 -9.67 23.20
C SER A 492 -37.74 -8.30 23.20
N GLN A 493 -36.46 -8.22 23.53
CA GLN A 493 -35.63 -7.02 23.44
C GLN A 493 -34.77 -7.01 22.16
N GLY A 494 -34.73 -8.14 21.44
CA GLY A 494 -33.97 -8.31 20.21
C GLY A 494 -32.55 -8.86 20.42
N SER A 495 -32.18 -9.23 21.65
CA SER A 495 -30.88 -9.86 21.93
C SER A 495 -30.82 -11.29 21.36
N ARG A 496 -29.64 -11.71 20.90
CA ARG A 496 -29.41 -12.88 20.02
C ARG A 496 -28.34 -13.82 20.56
N PHE A 497 -28.47 -14.25 21.80
CA PHE A 497 -27.49 -15.13 22.43
C PHE A 497 -27.49 -16.52 21.79
N ASN A 498 -26.30 -17.07 21.53
CA ASN A 498 -26.15 -18.44 21.08
C ASN A 498 -24.79 -18.99 21.53
N PRO A 499 -24.75 -19.88 22.53
CA PRO A 499 -23.49 -20.38 23.08
C PRO A 499 -22.75 -21.31 22.13
N ASN A 500 -23.37 -21.82 21.06
CA ASN A 500 -22.65 -22.60 20.04
C ASN A 500 -21.79 -21.70 19.14
N LYS A 501 -21.98 -20.38 19.18
CA LYS A 501 -21.20 -19.42 18.40
C LYS A 501 -20.13 -18.83 19.31
N VAL A 502 -18.88 -19.17 19.03
CA VAL A 502 -17.72 -18.57 19.70
C VAL A 502 -17.53 -17.15 19.17
N LEU A 503 -17.35 -16.22 20.10
CA LEU A 503 -17.25 -14.79 19.84
C LEU A 503 -15.87 -14.28 20.22
N PHE A 504 -15.26 -13.45 19.37
CA PHE A 504 -14.06 -12.70 19.73
C PHE A 504 -14.43 -11.35 20.37
N ASP A 505 -13.49 -10.79 21.12
CA ASP A 505 -13.64 -9.61 21.97
C ASP A 505 -13.80 -8.29 21.20
N PRO A 506 -14.83 -7.46 21.50
CA PRO A 506 -14.96 -6.06 21.06
C PRO A 506 -13.74 -5.16 21.21
N TYR A 507 -12.90 -5.45 22.19
CA TYR A 507 -11.68 -4.70 22.52
C TYR A 507 -10.39 -5.47 22.21
N ALA A 508 -10.47 -6.50 21.35
CA ALA A 508 -9.31 -7.24 20.86
C ALA A 508 -8.35 -6.30 20.12
N ARG A 509 -7.09 -6.23 20.57
CA ARG A 509 -6.03 -5.47 19.89
C ARG A 509 -5.43 -6.19 18.68
N GLU A 510 -5.67 -7.48 18.55
CA GLU A 510 -5.44 -8.27 17.33
C GLU A 510 -6.42 -9.44 17.26
N ILE A 511 -6.75 -9.84 16.03
CA ILE A 511 -7.61 -11.00 15.73
C ILE A 511 -6.81 -12.03 14.95
N SER A 512 -6.83 -13.29 15.38
CA SER A 512 -5.91 -14.33 14.87
C SER A 512 -6.00 -14.62 13.36
N HIS A 513 -7.17 -14.46 12.76
CA HIS A 513 -7.51 -14.70 11.35
C HIS A 513 -8.92 -14.16 11.08
N ASP A 514 -9.28 -13.97 9.81
CA ASP A 514 -10.64 -13.59 9.45
C ASP A 514 -11.62 -14.77 9.49
N LYS A 515 -12.91 -14.46 9.66
CA LYS A 515 -13.95 -15.49 9.64
C LYS A 515 -14.02 -16.26 8.32
N SER A 516 -13.64 -15.62 7.20
CA SER A 516 -13.61 -16.25 5.88
C SER A 516 -12.28 -16.91 5.55
N ASP A 517 -11.29 -16.93 6.46
CA ASP A 517 -9.96 -17.47 6.17
C ASP A 517 -10.05 -18.89 5.56
N PRO A 518 -9.46 -19.13 4.37
CA PRO A 518 -9.59 -20.41 3.69
C PRO A 518 -9.01 -21.60 4.48
N ALA A 519 -7.97 -21.39 5.28
CA ALA A 519 -7.35 -22.44 6.09
C ALA A 519 -8.22 -22.80 7.31
N ALA A 520 -8.85 -21.80 7.94
CA ALA A 520 -9.79 -21.99 9.03
C ALA A 520 -11.10 -22.65 8.57
N LEU A 521 -11.66 -22.21 7.43
CA LEU A 521 -12.90 -22.75 6.88
C LEU A 521 -12.76 -24.19 6.37
N GLY A 522 -11.63 -24.53 5.75
CA GLY A 522 -11.41 -25.84 5.15
C GLY A 522 -12.44 -26.16 4.05
N THR A 523 -13.40 -27.06 4.33
CA THR A 523 -14.48 -27.42 3.39
C THR A 523 -15.80 -26.69 3.66
N TYR A 524 -15.86 -25.88 4.71
CA TYR A 524 -17.05 -25.15 5.12
C TYR A 524 -17.10 -23.76 4.49
N ASP A 525 -18.17 -23.02 4.79
CA ASP A 525 -18.37 -21.62 4.39
C ASP A 525 -18.86 -20.78 5.58
N ASN A 526 -19.03 -19.48 5.37
CA ASN A 526 -19.51 -18.54 6.39
C ASN A 526 -20.93 -18.84 6.90
N GLY A 527 -21.65 -19.79 6.28
CA GLY A 527 -22.93 -20.29 6.77
C GLY A 527 -22.87 -20.80 8.20
N MET A 528 -21.72 -21.27 8.68
CA MET A 528 -21.56 -21.79 10.05
C MET A 528 -21.82 -20.76 11.15
N TYR A 529 -21.59 -19.48 10.87
CA TYR A 529 -21.73 -18.40 11.86
C TYR A 529 -23.18 -17.91 12.01
N GLY A 530 -24.08 -18.35 11.14
CA GLY A 530 -25.48 -17.96 11.19
C GLY A 530 -26.30 -18.65 12.28
N THR A 531 -27.39 -18.03 12.68
CA THR A 531 -28.44 -18.63 13.52
C THR A 531 -29.55 -19.29 12.68
N GLY A 532 -30.69 -19.62 13.29
CA GLY A 532 -31.86 -20.17 12.60
C GLY A 532 -31.89 -21.70 12.49
N ALA A 533 -33.08 -22.22 12.16
CA ALA A 533 -33.39 -23.65 12.12
C ALA A 533 -33.00 -24.36 10.81
N GLU A 534 -32.50 -23.62 9.82
CA GLU A 534 -32.12 -24.20 8.54
C GLU A 534 -30.95 -25.17 8.73
N ILE A 535 -30.95 -26.28 8.00
CA ILE A 535 -29.91 -27.29 8.14
C ILE A 535 -28.63 -26.81 7.44
N TYR A 536 -27.53 -26.79 8.18
CA TYR A 536 -26.17 -26.53 7.73
C TYR A 536 -25.30 -27.73 8.11
N GLU A 537 -24.66 -28.37 7.12
CA GLU A 537 -23.76 -29.51 7.35
C GLU A 537 -24.33 -30.62 8.23
N GLY A 538 -25.64 -30.91 8.06
CA GLY A 538 -26.33 -32.00 8.75
C GLY A 538 -26.88 -31.67 10.15
N THR A 539 -26.71 -30.45 10.65
CA THR A 539 -27.31 -29.96 11.91
C THR A 539 -28.10 -28.68 11.69
N GLU A 540 -28.97 -28.27 12.62
CA GLU A 540 -29.55 -26.92 12.56
C GLU A 540 -28.42 -25.90 12.65
N ARG A 541 -28.42 -24.88 11.78
CA ARG A 541 -27.35 -23.88 11.70
C ARG A 541 -27.08 -23.22 13.04
N ARG A 542 -28.13 -22.87 13.80
CA ARG A 542 -27.99 -22.34 15.17
C ARG A 542 -27.21 -23.26 16.12
N ASN A 543 -27.29 -24.58 15.94
CA ASN A 543 -26.60 -25.52 16.79
C ASN A 543 -25.15 -25.69 16.37
N PHE A 544 -24.79 -25.46 15.09
CA PHE A 544 -23.41 -25.67 14.62
C PHE A 544 -22.38 -24.96 15.50
N ASP A 545 -21.44 -25.72 16.07
CA ASP A 545 -20.41 -25.19 16.97
C ASP A 545 -19.26 -24.58 16.17
N THR A 546 -19.00 -23.29 16.38
CA THR A 546 -17.97 -22.56 15.63
C THR A 546 -16.62 -22.54 16.35
N GLY A 547 -16.45 -23.16 17.51
CA GLY A 547 -15.22 -23.02 18.32
C GLY A 547 -13.93 -23.38 17.59
N LYS A 548 -13.96 -24.38 16.70
CA LYS A 548 -12.80 -24.81 15.90
C LYS A 548 -12.48 -23.89 14.72
N TYR A 549 -13.36 -22.96 14.38
CA TYR A 549 -13.29 -22.19 13.13
C TYR A 549 -13.36 -20.68 13.34
N ALA A 550 -14.02 -20.22 14.41
CA ALA A 550 -14.21 -18.81 14.66
C ALA A 550 -12.88 -18.11 14.94
N PRO A 551 -12.72 -16.84 14.53
CA PRO A 551 -11.59 -16.02 14.93
C PRO A 551 -11.43 -15.95 16.46
N LYS A 552 -10.18 -15.91 16.92
CA LYS A 552 -9.82 -15.73 18.32
C LYS A 552 -9.20 -14.35 18.54
N SER A 553 -9.48 -13.77 19.70
CA SER A 553 -8.77 -12.58 20.18
C SER A 553 -7.38 -12.96 20.64
N VAL A 554 -6.42 -12.06 20.41
CA VAL A 554 -5.02 -12.26 20.76
C VAL A 554 -4.66 -11.33 21.92
N VAL A 555 -4.03 -11.86 22.96
CA VAL A 555 -3.44 -11.05 24.05
C VAL A 555 -2.19 -10.37 23.53
N VAL A 556 -2.21 -9.05 23.32
CA VAL A 556 -1.07 -8.30 22.76
C VAL A 556 -0.35 -7.51 23.85
N VAL A 557 0.97 -7.65 23.90
CA VAL A 557 1.87 -6.78 24.67
C VAL A 557 2.88 -6.20 23.68
N ASP A 558 2.80 -4.90 23.44
CA ASP A 558 3.70 -4.18 22.53
C ASP A 558 4.22 -2.90 23.19
N ASN A 559 5.53 -2.66 23.07
CA ASN A 559 6.21 -1.45 23.55
C ASN A 559 6.91 -0.71 22.40
N THR A 560 6.51 -0.97 21.15
CA THR A 560 7.13 -0.35 19.98
C THR A 560 6.90 1.16 19.99
N TYR A 561 7.88 1.93 19.55
CA TYR A 561 7.79 3.40 19.51
C TYR A 561 7.33 3.89 18.13
N PHE A 562 6.22 4.64 18.07
CA PHE A 562 5.64 5.16 16.82
C PHE A 562 6.23 6.51 16.35
N GLY A 563 7.29 7.01 16.96
CA GLY A 563 7.93 8.28 16.56
C GLY A 563 7.32 9.53 17.20
N VAL A 564 7.74 10.70 16.71
CA VAL A 564 7.27 12.02 17.17
C VAL A 564 6.25 12.54 16.17
N LYS A 565 5.02 12.77 16.63
CA LYS A 565 3.94 13.31 15.79
C LYS A 565 4.34 14.67 15.16
N PRO A 566 4.12 14.88 13.85
CA PRO A 566 4.44 16.13 13.15
C PRO A 566 3.64 17.35 13.62
N GLN A 567 2.37 17.16 14.01
CA GLN A 567 1.48 18.21 14.54
C GLN A 567 1.28 19.36 13.54
N ILE A 568 0.92 19.01 12.31
CA ILE A 568 0.67 19.93 11.19
C ILE A 568 -0.62 20.70 11.48
N PRO A 569 -0.60 22.05 11.41
CA PRO A 569 -1.83 22.82 11.50
C PRO A 569 -2.81 22.44 10.39
N GLN A 570 -4.09 22.25 10.71
CA GLN A 570 -5.10 21.79 9.75
C GLN A 570 -5.10 22.54 8.41
N GLN A 571 -4.97 23.87 8.40
CA GLN A 571 -4.95 24.66 7.16
C GLN A 571 -3.75 24.37 6.24
N ASP A 572 -2.71 23.76 6.80
CA ASP A 572 -1.46 23.42 6.14
C ASP A 572 -1.45 21.97 5.59
N ALA A 573 -2.43 21.15 5.95
CA ALA A 573 -2.56 19.78 5.46
C ALA A 573 -2.79 19.73 3.94
N ILE A 574 -2.20 18.71 3.32
CA ILE A 574 -2.39 18.30 1.93
C ILE A 574 -2.55 16.79 1.96
N ILE A 575 -3.81 16.36 1.93
CA ILE A 575 -4.19 14.98 2.24
C ILE A 575 -4.01 14.09 0.99
N TYR A 576 -3.38 12.93 1.19
CA TYR A 576 -3.25 11.86 0.19
C TYR A 576 -4.03 10.63 0.64
N GLU A 577 -5.23 10.44 0.10
CA GLU A 577 -6.06 9.26 0.34
C GLU A 577 -5.43 8.04 -0.35
N THR A 578 -5.13 6.99 0.40
CA THR A 578 -4.44 5.81 -0.13
C THR A 578 -4.88 4.51 0.53
N HIS A 579 -4.82 3.42 -0.23
CA HIS A 579 -4.99 2.07 0.28
C HIS A 579 -3.62 1.47 0.62
N VAL A 580 -3.41 0.95 1.83
CA VAL A 580 -2.12 0.37 2.28
C VAL A 580 -1.57 -0.63 1.27
N ARG A 581 -2.39 -1.62 0.91
CA ARG A 581 -2.07 -2.59 -0.14
C ARG A 581 -1.82 -1.95 -1.51
N GLY A 582 -2.80 -1.22 -2.05
CA GLY A 582 -2.72 -0.63 -3.40
C GLY A 582 -1.55 0.31 -3.63
N LEU A 583 -1.04 0.95 -2.57
CA LEU A 583 0.10 1.86 -2.64
C LEU A 583 1.37 1.19 -3.15
N THR A 584 1.65 -0.06 -2.73
CA THR A 584 2.92 -0.73 -3.06
C THR A 584 2.79 -2.13 -3.65
N LYS A 585 1.56 -2.67 -3.79
CA LYS A 585 1.36 -4.06 -4.23
C LYS A 585 1.81 -4.36 -5.67
N HIS A 586 1.81 -3.37 -6.56
CA HIS A 586 2.24 -3.58 -7.94
C HIS A 586 3.76 -3.76 -8.03
N SER A 587 4.22 -4.68 -8.89
CA SER A 587 5.65 -5.04 -9.01
C SER A 587 6.57 -3.87 -9.40
N SER A 588 6.03 -2.82 -10.04
CA SER A 588 6.81 -1.62 -10.35
C SER A 588 7.26 -0.83 -9.12
N SER A 589 6.70 -1.07 -7.92
CA SER A 589 7.21 -0.48 -6.68
C SER A 589 8.63 -0.98 -6.33
N ALA A 590 9.05 -2.13 -6.87
CA ALA A 590 10.42 -2.62 -6.75
C ALA A 590 11.44 -1.91 -7.66
N ASN A 591 11.01 -0.90 -8.43
CA ASN A 591 11.87 -0.15 -9.35
C ASN A 591 11.66 1.37 -9.25
N LEU A 592 11.11 1.87 -8.13
CA LEU A 592 10.85 3.29 -7.91
C LEU A 592 12.07 4.18 -8.13
N SER A 593 13.23 3.78 -7.63
CA SER A 593 14.48 4.56 -7.72
C SER A 593 14.85 4.81 -9.19
N SER A 594 14.74 3.78 -10.03
CA SER A 594 14.99 3.83 -11.48
C SER A 594 13.90 4.63 -12.22
N ILE A 595 12.63 4.40 -11.88
CA ILE A 595 11.48 5.11 -12.48
C ILE A 595 11.57 6.62 -12.23
N LEU A 596 12.04 7.03 -11.05
CA LEU A 596 12.10 8.43 -10.62
C LEU A 596 13.43 9.12 -10.93
N ASN A 597 14.40 8.39 -11.49
CA ASN A 597 15.72 8.90 -11.80
C ASN A 597 15.65 10.17 -12.68
N GLY A 598 16.35 11.22 -12.25
CA GLY A 598 16.37 12.51 -12.93
C GLY A 598 15.20 13.45 -12.61
N ILE A 599 14.27 13.05 -11.74
CA ILE A 599 13.22 13.93 -11.21
C ILE A 599 13.67 14.50 -9.86
N GLU A 600 13.89 15.82 -9.82
CA GLU A 600 14.37 16.54 -8.64
C GLU A 600 13.50 16.31 -7.39
N GLY A 601 14.16 15.93 -6.29
CA GLY A 601 13.58 15.72 -4.97
C GLY A 601 13.30 14.26 -4.60
N PHE A 602 13.42 13.32 -5.54
CA PHE A 602 13.16 11.89 -5.32
C PHE A 602 14.44 11.06 -5.08
N GLU A 603 15.59 11.70 -4.83
CA GLU A 603 16.90 11.03 -4.72
C GLU A 603 17.00 10.05 -3.53
N ASN A 604 16.14 10.22 -2.52
CA ASN A 604 16.09 9.37 -1.33
C ASN A 604 15.00 8.28 -1.42
N VAL A 605 14.30 8.15 -2.55
CA VAL A 605 13.31 7.09 -2.72
C VAL A 605 14.01 5.76 -2.96
N MET A 606 13.60 4.77 -2.19
CA MET A 606 14.10 3.40 -2.27
C MET A 606 13.10 2.50 -2.99
N ASP A 607 13.62 1.44 -3.60
CA ASP A 607 12.81 0.36 -4.14
C ASP A 607 12.15 -0.44 -3.02
N ILE A 608 10.91 -0.87 -3.22
CA ILE A 608 10.18 -1.69 -2.26
C ILE A 608 10.48 -3.17 -2.54
N PRO A 609 11.12 -3.90 -1.60
CA PRO A 609 11.32 -5.34 -1.71
C PRO A 609 10.01 -6.08 -1.93
N LEU A 610 10.04 -7.15 -2.74
CA LEU A 610 8.84 -7.89 -3.17
C LEU A 610 7.99 -8.37 -1.98
N GLU A 611 8.64 -8.80 -0.91
CA GLU A 611 8.00 -9.32 0.30
C GLU A 611 7.26 -8.25 1.12
N TYR A 612 7.61 -6.97 0.97
CA TYR A 612 6.93 -5.85 1.66
C TYR A 612 5.84 -5.21 0.80
N GLN A 613 5.66 -5.65 -0.44
CA GLN A 613 4.67 -5.08 -1.34
C GLN A 613 3.24 -5.29 -0.85
N GLY A 614 2.53 -4.18 -0.67
CA GLY A 614 1.16 -4.13 -0.20
C GLY A 614 0.99 -4.42 1.29
N THR A 615 2.00 -4.07 2.10
CA THR A 615 2.01 -4.21 3.56
C THR A 615 2.24 -2.87 4.27
N TYR A 616 2.03 -2.79 5.58
CA TYR A 616 2.38 -1.63 6.40
C TYR A 616 3.85 -1.26 6.26
N LYS A 617 4.76 -2.26 6.29
CA LYS A 617 6.19 -2.03 6.08
C LYS A 617 6.48 -1.39 4.72
N GLY A 618 5.88 -1.91 3.65
CA GLY A 618 6.01 -1.33 2.31
C GLY A 618 5.44 0.08 2.22
N ALA A 619 4.29 0.34 2.86
CA ALA A 619 3.70 1.67 2.91
C ALA A 619 4.60 2.68 3.65
N GLY A 620 5.23 2.29 4.77
CA GLY A 620 6.16 3.13 5.50
C GLY A 620 7.40 3.50 4.68
N MET A 621 7.92 2.57 3.87
CA MET A 621 9.00 2.84 2.92
C MET A 621 8.63 3.87 1.83
N MET A 622 7.35 4.17 1.65
CA MET A 622 6.87 5.16 0.69
C MET A 622 6.93 6.61 1.21
N ALA A 623 7.26 6.82 2.49
CA ALA A 623 7.31 8.15 3.10
C ALA A 623 8.22 9.15 2.33
N PRO A 624 9.45 8.80 1.88
CA PRO A 624 10.29 9.71 1.10
C PRO A 624 9.68 10.11 -0.25
N TYR A 625 8.94 9.21 -0.90
CA TYR A 625 8.24 9.52 -2.15
C TYR A 625 7.15 10.56 -1.94
N LEU A 626 6.31 10.35 -0.92
CA LEU A 626 5.19 11.26 -0.63
C LEU A 626 5.72 12.64 -0.22
N LYS A 627 6.80 12.67 0.56
CA LYS A 627 7.51 13.91 0.90
C LYS A 627 7.99 14.66 -0.34
N ALA A 628 8.65 13.95 -1.26
CA ALA A 628 9.18 14.51 -2.50
C ALA A 628 8.08 15.01 -3.46
N LEU A 629 6.92 14.34 -3.46
CA LEU A 629 5.73 14.77 -4.21
C LEU A 629 5.14 16.09 -3.66
N GLY A 630 5.30 16.34 -2.35
CA GLY A 630 4.80 17.51 -1.63
C GLY A 630 3.61 17.23 -0.72
N ILE A 631 3.38 15.95 -0.39
CA ILE A 631 2.37 15.49 0.57
C ILE A 631 2.93 15.59 1.98
N ASN A 632 2.06 15.93 2.93
CA ASN A 632 2.39 16.01 4.35
C ASN A 632 1.36 15.30 5.25
N THR A 633 0.28 14.76 4.69
CA THR A 633 -0.71 13.98 5.45
C THR A 633 -1.19 12.83 4.57
N VAL A 634 -1.15 11.60 5.09
CA VAL A 634 -1.77 10.43 4.44
C VAL A 634 -3.10 10.12 5.14
N GLU A 635 -4.13 9.82 4.35
CA GLU A 635 -5.40 9.28 4.85
C GLU A 635 -5.49 7.84 4.35
N LEU A 636 -5.31 6.88 5.26
CA LEU A 636 -5.39 5.46 4.93
C LEU A 636 -6.85 5.04 4.85
N LEU A 637 -7.24 4.37 3.78
CA LEU A 637 -8.47 3.55 3.75
C LEU A 637 -8.48 2.58 4.95
N PRO A 638 -9.65 2.03 5.32
CA PRO A 638 -9.82 1.28 6.56
C PRO A 638 -8.69 0.27 6.85
N VAL A 639 -8.07 0.43 8.02
CA VAL A 639 -7.02 -0.47 8.55
C VAL A 639 -7.46 -1.22 9.80
N HIS A 640 -8.66 -0.94 10.32
CA HIS A 640 -9.30 -1.80 11.31
C HIS A 640 -9.55 -3.17 10.69
N GLU A 641 -9.34 -4.24 11.45
CA GLU A 641 -9.50 -5.62 10.96
C GLU A 641 -10.83 -5.80 10.24
N SER A 642 -10.77 -6.34 9.02
CA SER A 642 -11.90 -6.56 8.15
C SER A 642 -11.79 -7.91 7.45
N ASP A 643 -12.92 -8.51 7.08
CA ASP A 643 -12.94 -9.84 6.46
C ASP A 643 -12.41 -9.81 5.02
N ASN A 644 -11.13 -10.09 4.82
CA ASN A 644 -10.41 -9.93 3.56
C ASN A 644 -9.33 -11.01 3.27
N ASP A 645 -9.05 -11.95 4.19
CA ASP A 645 -8.11 -13.07 3.99
C ASP A 645 -8.50 -13.93 2.78
N ALA A 646 -9.80 -14.08 2.52
CA ALA A 646 -10.36 -14.80 1.38
C ALA A 646 -10.56 -13.95 0.11
N ASN A 647 -10.02 -12.72 0.07
CA ASN A 647 -10.07 -11.92 -1.15
C ASN A 647 -9.42 -12.69 -2.31
N PRO A 648 -10.14 -12.92 -3.42
CA PRO A 648 -9.62 -13.64 -4.57
C PRO A 648 -8.46 -12.90 -5.23
N ASP A 649 -7.39 -13.62 -5.56
CA ASP A 649 -6.23 -13.07 -6.28
C ASP A 649 -6.40 -13.08 -7.81
N ASP A 650 -7.38 -13.81 -8.34
CA ASP A 650 -7.54 -14.09 -9.78
C ASP A 650 -8.98 -13.87 -10.32
N ALA A 651 -9.87 -13.34 -9.49
CA ALA A 651 -11.26 -13.07 -9.86
C ALA A 651 -11.81 -11.88 -9.05
N PRO A 652 -12.90 -11.25 -9.50
CA PRO A 652 -13.62 -10.26 -8.68
C PRO A 652 -14.29 -10.91 -7.47
N GLY A 653 -14.44 -10.14 -6.41
CA GLY A 653 -15.07 -10.58 -5.18
C GLY A 653 -14.25 -10.19 -3.96
N GLY A 654 -14.82 -10.42 -2.78
CA GLY A 654 -14.18 -10.02 -1.53
C GLY A 654 -14.39 -8.55 -1.19
N ASN A 655 -13.50 -8.05 -0.35
CA ASN A 655 -13.60 -6.80 0.38
C ASN A 655 -12.23 -6.11 0.33
N TYR A 656 -11.90 -5.53 -0.82
CA TYR A 656 -10.61 -4.86 -1.01
C TYR A 656 -10.56 -3.58 -0.18
N TRP A 657 -11.57 -2.72 -0.26
CA TRP A 657 -11.58 -1.46 0.49
C TRP A 657 -11.69 -1.59 2.01
N ALA A 658 -12.11 -2.75 2.53
CA ALA A 658 -12.17 -3.03 3.97
C ALA A 658 -13.19 -2.20 4.80
N TYR A 659 -14.24 -1.65 4.18
CA TYR A 659 -15.34 -0.96 4.90
C TYR A 659 -16.32 -1.91 5.62
N MET A 660 -15.83 -3.03 6.16
CA MET A 660 -16.62 -4.02 6.91
C MET A 660 -15.87 -4.41 8.18
N THR A 661 -15.85 -3.51 9.17
CA THR A 661 -15.00 -3.66 10.36
C THR A 661 -15.48 -4.77 11.30
N TYR A 662 -14.54 -5.62 11.73
CA TYR A 662 -14.70 -6.62 12.78
C TYR A 662 -13.83 -6.33 14.01
N GLY A 663 -12.70 -5.61 13.87
CA GLY A 663 -11.81 -5.28 15.01
C GLY A 663 -11.49 -3.80 15.12
N TYR A 664 -12.19 -3.06 15.98
CA TYR A 664 -12.01 -1.60 16.14
C TYR A 664 -10.67 -1.18 16.79
N PHE A 665 -9.93 -2.12 17.37
CA PHE A 665 -8.61 -1.88 17.98
C PHE A 665 -7.50 -2.66 17.28
N ALA A 666 -7.85 -3.49 16.29
CA ALA A 666 -6.94 -4.41 15.64
C ALA A 666 -6.51 -3.86 14.28
N PRO A 667 -5.21 -3.68 14.01
CA PRO A 667 -4.73 -3.43 12.66
C PRO A 667 -4.90 -4.71 11.83
N ASP A 668 -5.45 -4.54 10.64
CA ASP A 668 -5.75 -5.62 9.71
C ASP A 668 -4.51 -6.49 9.42
N ARG A 669 -4.65 -7.79 9.68
CA ARG A 669 -3.57 -8.77 9.62
C ARG A 669 -3.13 -9.05 8.19
N ARG A 670 -4.00 -8.93 7.19
CA ARG A 670 -3.65 -9.12 5.77
C ARG A 670 -2.66 -8.06 5.30
N TYR A 671 -2.75 -6.85 5.85
CA TYR A 671 -1.83 -5.75 5.53
C TYR A 671 -0.50 -5.81 6.28
N SER A 672 -0.27 -6.78 7.17
CA SER A 672 1.04 -6.95 7.82
C SER A 672 1.94 -7.93 7.06
N TYR A 673 3.23 -7.62 6.94
CA TYR A 673 4.24 -8.61 6.55
C TYR A 673 4.50 -9.58 7.72
N ASP A 674 4.75 -9.08 8.93
CA ASP A 674 4.84 -9.89 10.14
C ASP A 674 3.43 -10.25 10.66
N LYS A 675 2.98 -11.47 10.34
CA LYS A 675 1.66 -11.99 10.77
C LYS A 675 1.68 -12.72 12.10
N SER A 676 2.82 -12.77 12.80
CA SER A 676 2.88 -13.33 14.15
C SER A 676 1.96 -12.57 15.10
N TYR A 677 1.61 -13.17 16.24
CA TYR A 677 0.77 -12.50 17.24
C TYR A 677 1.52 -11.31 17.86
N GLY A 678 1.00 -10.09 17.68
CA GLY A 678 1.67 -8.82 17.98
C GLY A 678 2.40 -8.18 16.79
N GLY A 679 2.60 -8.93 15.70
CA GLY A 679 3.29 -8.49 14.48
C GLY A 679 2.58 -7.33 13.77
N PRO A 680 1.28 -7.44 13.42
CA PRO A 680 0.51 -6.36 12.83
C PRO A 680 0.54 -5.06 13.64
N THR A 681 0.38 -5.16 14.97
CA THR A 681 0.45 -3.99 15.88
C THR A 681 1.79 -3.28 15.80
N LYS A 682 2.88 -4.05 15.91
CA LYS A 682 4.24 -3.53 15.81
C LYS A 682 4.50 -2.90 14.45
N GLU A 683 4.19 -3.59 13.36
CA GLU A 683 4.50 -3.15 12.00
C GLU A 683 3.71 -1.88 11.61
N PHE A 684 2.45 -1.75 12.07
CA PHE A 684 1.69 -0.52 11.91
C PHE A 684 2.39 0.67 12.59
N LYS A 685 2.87 0.49 13.83
CA LYS A 685 3.58 1.56 14.57
C LYS A 685 4.91 1.93 13.91
N GLU A 686 5.61 0.96 13.33
CA GLU A 686 6.82 1.20 12.53
C GLU A 686 6.51 1.99 11.24
N MET A 687 5.40 1.70 10.56
CA MET A 687 4.93 2.47 9.42
C MET A 687 4.60 3.92 9.81
N VAL A 688 3.84 4.12 10.90
CA VAL A 688 3.52 5.46 11.42
C VAL A 688 4.80 6.22 11.75
N LYS A 689 5.76 5.57 12.40
CA LYS A 689 7.08 6.16 12.68
C LYS A 689 7.77 6.61 11.40
N ALA A 690 7.78 5.79 10.35
CA ALA A 690 8.42 6.15 9.08
C ALA A 690 7.80 7.39 8.43
N PHE A 691 6.47 7.53 8.49
CA PHE A 691 5.80 8.76 8.04
C PHE A 691 6.16 9.97 8.93
N HIS A 692 6.13 9.81 10.25
CA HIS A 692 6.48 10.86 11.20
C HIS A 692 7.92 11.36 11.03
N ASP A 693 8.88 10.47 10.78
CA ASP A 693 10.28 10.82 10.55
C ASP A 693 10.46 11.75 9.32
N GLU A 694 9.58 11.62 8.31
CA GLU A 694 9.51 12.50 7.14
C GLU A 694 8.60 13.74 7.33
N GLY A 695 8.02 13.89 8.52
CA GLY A 695 7.08 14.95 8.87
C GLY A 695 5.75 14.82 8.15
N ILE A 696 5.26 13.59 7.99
CA ILE A 696 3.97 13.24 7.40
C ILE A 696 3.04 12.73 8.49
N GLU A 697 1.85 13.31 8.61
CA GLU A 697 0.80 12.82 9.52
C GLU A 697 0.06 11.62 8.94
N VAL A 698 -0.46 10.77 9.82
CA VAL A 698 -1.25 9.59 9.48
C VAL A 698 -2.68 9.73 9.99
N TYR A 699 -3.63 9.85 9.06
CA TYR A 699 -5.06 9.79 9.33
C TYR A 699 -5.62 8.42 8.95
N LEU A 700 -6.63 7.98 9.69
CA LEU A 700 -7.35 6.73 9.40
C LEU A 700 -8.78 7.00 8.96
N ASP A 701 -9.21 6.34 7.89
CA ASP A 701 -10.62 6.18 7.56
C ASP A 701 -11.25 5.16 8.51
N VAL A 702 -12.27 5.56 9.28
CA VAL A 702 -12.87 4.76 10.36
C VAL A 702 -14.37 4.57 10.18
N VAL A 703 -14.82 3.34 10.40
CA VAL A 703 -16.19 2.88 10.12
C VAL A 703 -16.94 2.56 11.41
N PHE A 704 -17.33 3.61 12.15
CA PHE A 704 -18.14 3.46 13.39
C PHE A 704 -19.65 3.53 13.14
N ASN A 705 -20.07 3.60 11.88
CA ASN A 705 -21.48 3.70 11.54
C ASN A 705 -22.17 2.32 11.47
N HIS A 706 -21.44 1.26 11.09
CA HIS A 706 -21.91 -0.13 11.04
C HIS A 706 -20.78 -1.10 11.41
N SER A 707 -21.11 -2.39 11.54
CA SER A 707 -20.12 -3.47 11.68
C SER A 707 -20.20 -4.50 10.56
N GLY A 708 -19.15 -5.31 10.43
CA GLY A 708 -19.06 -6.40 9.47
C GLY A 708 -20.16 -7.47 9.62
N GLU A 709 -20.76 -7.64 10.80
CA GLU A 709 -21.77 -8.67 11.09
C GLU A 709 -23.09 -8.48 10.29
N GLY A 710 -23.26 -7.34 9.60
CA GLY A 710 -24.40 -7.08 8.73
C GLY A 710 -25.76 -7.06 9.45
N GLY A 711 -26.84 -7.25 8.71
CA GLY A 711 -28.19 -7.42 9.28
C GLY A 711 -28.65 -8.88 9.29
N PRO A 712 -29.92 -9.15 9.65
CA PRO A 712 -30.53 -10.45 9.40
C PRO A 712 -30.49 -10.81 7.90
N TRP A 713 -30.09 -12.04 7.56
CA TRP A 713 -29.77 -12.44 6.18
C TRP A 713 -30.98 -12.43 5.21
N TYR A 714 -32.20 -12.63 5.73
CA TYR A 714 -33.41 -12.77 4.92
C TYR A 714 -34.46 -11.70 5.26
N GLY A 715 -34.08 -10.42 5.11
CA GLY A 715 -34.94 -9.26 5.40
C GLY A 715 -36.27 -9.17 4.63
N ASP A 716 -36.52 -10.05 3.65
CA ASP A 716 -37.66 -9.93 2.72
C ASP A 716 -38.89 -10.83 3.04
N LYS A 717 -38.91 -11.58 4.17
CA LYS A 717 -40.03 -12.51 4.46
C LYS A 717 -40.43 -12.62 5.95
N ASP A 718 -40.38 -11.52 6.70
CA ASP A 718 -40.71 -11.48 8.15
C ASP A 718 -39.97 -12.55 9.00
N ASN A 719 -38.89 -13.14 8.48
CA ASN A 719 -38.09 -14.16 9.15
C ASN A 719 -36.71 -13.59 9.46
N TYR A 720 -36.55 -13.15 10.69
CA TYR A 720 -35.31 -12.57 11.21
C TYR A 720 -34.50 -13.56 12.04
N ASN A 721 -34.79 -14.86 11.93
CA ASN A 721 -34.16 -15.88 12.78
C ASN A 721 -32.69 -16.11 12.43
N THR A 722 -32.24 -15.72 11.23
CA THR A 722 -30.89 -15.93 10.75
C THR A 722 -30.13 -14.61 10.71
N ALA A 723 -29.11 -14.49 11.55
CA ALA A 723 -28.10 -13.43 11.52
C ALA A 723 -26.74 -14.04 11.85
N GLU A 724 -25.65 -13.38 11.46
CA GLU A 724 -24.30 -13.77 11.86
C GLU A 724 -24.08 -13.49 13.35
N LEU A 725 -23.38 -14.40 14.04
CA LEU A 725 -22.84 -14.17 15.38
C LEU A 725 -21.37 -14.57 15.42
N THR A 726 -20.51 -13.57 15.44
CA THR A 726 -19.05 -13.72 15.54
C THR A 726 -18.47 -12.76 16.58
N PHE A 727 -19.23 -11.72 16.94
CA PHE A 727 -18.74 -10.57 17.67
C PHE A 727 -19.84 -9.93 18.55
N MET A 728 -20.01 -8.60 18.49
CA MET A 728 -20.93 -7.78 19.30
C MET A 728 -22.36 -8.30 19.36
N ARG A 729 -22.90 -8.84 18.26
CA ARG A 729 -24.30 -9.31 18.22
C ARG A 729 -24.55 -10.48 19.16
N GLY A 730 -23.55 -11.36 19.28
CA GLY A 730 -23.60 -12.48 20.22
C GLY A 730 -23.40 -12.06 21.67
N PHE A 731 -22.70 -10.94 21.92
CA PHE A 731 -22.56 -10.37 23.26
C PHE A 731 -23.82 -9.66 23.74
N ASP A 732 -24.38 -8.74 22.96
CA ASP A 732 -25.66 -8.09 23.30
C ASP A 732 -26.24 -7.27 22.14
N CYS A 733 -26.89 -7.92 21.18
CA CYS A 733 -27.42 -7.27 19.97
C CYS A 733 -28.22 -5.98 20.24
N SER A 734 -29.01 -5.92 21.33
CA SER A 734 -29.87 -4.77 21.63
C SER A 734 -29.11 -3.56 22.18
N GLU A 735 -27.91 -3.77 22.73
CA GLU A 735 -27.07 -2.71 23.27
C GLU A 735 -26.14 -2.14 22.19
N TYR A 736 -25.63 -2.97 21.28
CA TYR A 736 -24.69 -2.55 20.23
C TYR A 736 -25.34 -2.06 18.92
N TYR A 737 -26.55 -2.53 18.57
CA TYR A 737 -27.17 -2.22 17.27
C TYR A 737 -28.50 -1.49 17.37
N CYS A 738 -28.76 -0.60 16.41
CA CYS A 738 -30.06 0.04 16.25
C CYS A 738 -31.09 -0.99 15.76
N LEU A 739 -32.07 -1.31 16.61
CA LEU A 739 -33.17 -2.21 16.24
C LEU A 739 -34.38 -1.43 15.74
N THR A 740 -35.21 -2.07 14.92
CA THR A 740 -36.49 -1.52 14.49
C THR A 740 -37.52 -1.65 15.62
N PRO A 741 -38.01 -0.56 16.24
CA PRO A 741 -38.84 -0.66 17.46
C PRO A 741 -40.15 -1.42 17.27
N SER A 742 -40.71 -1.41 16.05
CA SER A 742 -41.94 -2.14 15.71
C SER A 742 -41.71 -3.63 15.42
N LYS A 743 -40.46 -4.06 15.25
CA LYS A 743 -40.03 -5.42 14.88
C LYS A 743 -38.61 -5.67 15.42
N VAL A 744 -38.46 -5.98 16.71
CA VAL A 744 -37.14 -6.07 17.38
C VAL A 744 -36.20 -7.15 16.83
N GLY A 745 -36.70 -8.11 16.05
CA GLY A 745 -35.84 -9.04 15.30
C GLY A 745 -35.11 -8.36 14.13
N ASP A 746 -35.58 -7.21 13.66
CA ASP A 746 -35.04 -6.47 12.53
C ASP A 746 -34.13 -5.31 12.95
N HIS A 747 -33.17 -4.98 12.09
CA HIS A 747 -32.23 -3.89 12.31
C HIS A 747 -32.74 -2.63 11.61
N TRP A 748 -32.63 -1.50 12.29
CA TRP A 748 -32.81 -0.22 11.63
C TRP A 748 -31.46 0.18 11.02
N GLN A 749 -31.46 0.57 9.75
CA GLN A 749 -30.23 0.96 9.07
C GLN A 749 -30.39 2.13 8.11
N SER A 750 -29.32 2.93 8.00
CA SER A 750 -29.13 4.02 7.03
C SER A 750 -27.74 3.96 6.36
N THR A 751 -27.05 2.83 6.49
CA THR A 751 -25.67 2.58 6.02
C THR A 751 -25.65 1.85 4.69
N GLY A 752 -26.67 1.04 4.40
CA GLY A 752 -26.68 0.13 3.25
C GLY A 752 -26.08 -1.23 3.56
N CYS A 753 -25.42 -1.38 4.71
CA CYS A 753 -24.68 -2.58 5.13
C CYS A 753 -25.51 -3.52 6.04
N GLY A 754 -26.79 -3.20 6.26
CA GLY A 754 -27.72 -4.07 6.99
C GLY A 754 -27.86 -3.79 8.49
N ASN A 755 -26.94 -3.02 9.09
CA ASN A 755 -27.05 -2.56 10.48
C ASN A 755 -26.55 -1.11 10.64
N ASN A 756 -26.95 -0.48 11.74
CA ASN A 756 -26.29 0.70 12.30
C ASN A 756 -25.81 0.36 13.72
N LEU A 757 -24.64 0.88 14.11
CA LEU A 757 -24.23 0.89 15.51
C LEU A 757 -25.12 1.84 16.31
N ARG A 758 -25.41 1.45 17.55
CA ARG A 758 -26.26 2.17 18.48
C ARG A 758 -25.50 3.27 19.21
N CYS A 759 -25.10 4.31 18.47
CA CYS A 759 -24.25 5.39 18.97
C CYS A 759 -24.93 6.29 20.04
N ASP A 760 -26.23 6.11 20.32
CA ASP A 760 -26.92 6.74 21.44
C ASP A 760 -26.79 5.97 22.78
N ASN A 761 -26.16 4.79 22.76
CA ASN A 761 -25.90 3.98 23.94
C ASN A 761 -24.47 4.20 24.45
N GLN A 762 -24.33 4.41 25.76
CA GLN A 762 -23.06 4.69 26.42
C GLN A 762 -21.98 3.64 26.09
N VAL A 763 -22.30 2.34 26.07
CA VAL A 763 -21.29 1.30 25.77
C VAL A 763 -20.69 1.44 24.37
N VAL A 764 -21.48 1.87 23.39
CA VAL A 764 -20.99 2.10 22.02
C VAL A 764 -20.22 3.42 21.94
N GLN A 765 -20.65 4.44 22.70
CA GLN A 765 -19.93 5.70 22.81
C GLN A 765 -18.53 5.49 23.43
N ASP A 766 -18.46 4.74 24.52
CA ASP A 766 -17.21 4.38 25.20
C ASP A 766 -16.30 3.59 24.24
N LEU A 767 -16.82 2.57 23.55
CA LEU A 767 -16.07 1.83 22.53
C LEU A 767 -15.46 2.74 21.46
N ILE A 768 -16.25 3.70 20.92
CA ILE A 768 -15.77 4.63 19.91
C ILE A 768 -14.65 5.50 20.49
N LEU A 769 -14.87 6.12 21.66
CA LEU A 769 -13.91 7.02 22.29
C LEU A 769 -12.62 6.30 22.71
N ASP A 770 -12.74 5.09 23.23
CA ASP A 770 -11.63 4.24 23.66
C ASP A 770 -10.81 3.77 22.46
N SER A 771 -11.46 3.37 21.37
CA SER A 771 -10.79 3.02 20.11
C SER A 771 -10.02 4.20 19.56
N LEU A 772 -10.66 5.36 19.40
CA LEU A 772 -9.99 6.58 18.94
C LEU A 772 -8.82 6.95 19.85
N THR A 773 -9.00 6.88 21.17
CA THR A 773 -7.92 7.18 22.13
C THR A 773 -6.76 6.20 22.01
N TYR A 774 -7.03 4.89 21.88
CA TYR A 774 -6.00 3.87 21.66
C TYR A 774 -5.18 4.14 20.40
N TRP A 775 -5.84 4.42 19.27
CA TRP A 775 -5.16 4.68 18.02
C TRP A 775 -4.32 5.98 18.07
N ILE A 776 -4.78 7.02 18.77
CA ILE A 776 -3.99 8.25 18.99
C ILE A 776 -2.79 7.97 19.90
N ASP A 777 -3.02 7.42 21.09
CA ASP A 777 -2.04 7.39 22.19
C ASP A 777 -1.05 6.24 22.05
N GLU A 778 -1.50 5.08 21.58
CA GLU A 778 -0.70 3.85 21.52
C GLU A 778 -0.20 3.52 20.12
N MET A 779 -0.98 3.87 19.08
CA MET A 779 -0.64 3.56 17.67
C MET A 779 -0.03 4.74 16.92
N GLY A 780 -0.14 5.95 17.47
CA GLY A 780 0.49 7.16 16.93
C GLY A 780 -0.32 7.90 15.87
N VAL A 781 -1.60 7.59 15.66
CA VAL A 781 -2.47 8.23 14.65
C VAL A 781 -2.68 9.73 14.95
N ASP A 782 -2.68 10.56 13.91
CA ASP A 782 -2.80 12.03 13.99
C ASP A 782 -4.21 12.55 13.70
N GLY A 783 -5.13 11.70 13.21
CA GLY A 783 -6.48 12.13 12.88
C GLY A 783 -7.32 11.04 12.24
N TYR A 784 -8.57 11.38 11.96
CA TYR A 784 -9.57 10.44 11.47
C TYR A 784 -10.45 11.07 10.41
N ARG A 785 -10.81 10.28 9.41
CA ARG A 785 -11.96 10.53 8.53
C ARG A 785 -13.06 9.50 8.88
N PHE A 786 -14.24 9.98 9.25
CA PHE A 786 -15.34 9.14 9.68
C PHE A 786 -16.29 8.87 8.51
N ASP A 787 -16.36 7.60 8.12
CA ASP A 787 -17.30 7.09 7.13
C ASP A 787 -18.75 7.25 7.59
N LEU A 788 -19.63 7.68 6.69
CA LEU A 788 -21.06 7.92 6.90
C LEU A 788 -21.39 8.56 8.26
N ALA A 789 -20.64 9.59 8.63
CA ALA A 789 -20.59 10.15 9.98
C ALA A 789 -21.95 10.56 10.60
N PRO A 790 -23.00 10.97 9.85
CA PRO A 790 -24.30 11.29 10.46
C PRO A 790 -24.91 10.14 11.26
N VAL A 791 -24.56 8.88 10.97
CA VAL A 791 -25.02 7.72 11.74
C VAL A 791 -24.62 7.82 13.21
N ILE A 792 -23.42 8.33 13.49
CA ILE A 792 -22.90 8.50 14.85
C ILE A 792 -23.78 9.47 15.66
N GLY A 793 -24.39 10.45 14.99
CA GLY A 793 -25.33 11.39 15.60
C GLY A 793 -26.80 10.96 15.61
N ARG A 794 -27.12 9.69 15.31
CA ARG A 794 -28.53 9.23 15.31
C ARG A 794 -28.97 8.76 16.68
N GLU A 795 -30.12 9.29 17.12
CA GLU A 795 -30.73 8.94 18.40
C GLU A 795 -32.14 8.38 18.19
N LEU A 796 -32.56 7.44 19.03
CA LEU A 796 -33.93 6.92 18.97
C LEU A 796 -34.91 8.01 19.43
N ASN A 797 -35.79 8.44 18.53
CA ASN A 797 -36.88 9.33 18.86
C ASN A 797 -38.10 8.52 19.34
N PRO A 798 -38.44 8.52 20.64
CA PRO A 798 -39.52 7.70 21.19
C PRO A 798 -40.91 8.12 20.70
N SER A 799 -41.05 9.34 20.16
CA SER A 799 -42.34 9.83 19.64
C SER A 799 -42.62 9.33 18.23
N SER A 800 -41.60 9.21 17.39
CA SER A 800 -41.72 8.72 16.01
C SER A 800 -41.44 7.22 15.90
N GLY A 801 -40.69 6.64 16.83
CA GLY A 801 -40.15 5.29 16.73
C GLY A 801 -39.09 5.15 15.64
N ASN A 802 -38.44 6.26 15.25
CA ASN A 802 -37.41 6.33 14.22
C ASN A 802 -36.07 6.78 14.82
N TRP A 803 -34.98 6.49 14.12
CA TRP A 803 -33.64 6.97 14.46
C TRP A 803 -33.34 8.26 13.67
N ASP A 804 -33.34 9.39 14.36
CA ASP A 804 -33.23 10.71 13.74
C ASP A 804 -31.82 11.28 13.96
N TYR A 805 -31.23 11.89 12.93
CA TYR A 805 -29.94 12.57 13.06
C TYR A 805 -30.09 13.84 13.90
N ASN A 806 -29.25 13.97 14.93
CA ASN A 806 -29.13 15.12 15.79
C ASN A 806 -27.70 15.66 15.72
N SER A 807 -27.50 16.81 15.09
CA SER A 807 -26.18 17.45 14.99
C SER A 807 -25.64 17.95 16.35
N ASN A 808 -26.44 17.89 17.41
CA ASN A 808 -26.02 18.18 18.80
C ASN A 808 -25.95 16.91 19.65
N ALA A 809 -25.91 15.72 19.03
CA ALA A 809 -25.69 14.48 19.77
C ALA A 809 -24.42 14.57 20.61
N GLN A 810 -24.48 14.07 21.84
CA GLN A 810 -23.39 14.20 22.82
C GLN A 810 -22.07 13.65 22.28
N ILE A 811 -22.11 12.44 21.71
CA ILE A 811 -20.94 11.76 21.15
C ILE A 811 -20.21 12.56 20.06
N LEU A 812 -20.92 13.33 19.22
CA LEU A 812 -20.28 14.17 18.20
C LEU A 812 -19.45 15.30 18.83
N SER A 813 -19.90 15.83 19.97
CA SER A 813 -19.18 16.86 20.71
C SER A 813 -18.01 16.28 21.51
N GLU A 814 -18.16 15.05 22.02
CA GLU A 814 -17.09 14.35 22.74
C GLU A 814 -15.94 13.94 21.81
N ILE A 815 -16.25 13.45 20.60
CA ILE A 815 -15.22 13.17 19.58
C ILE A 815 -14.49 14.46 19.18
N ALA A 816 -15.21 15.57 18.98
CA ALA A 816 -14.58 16.86 18.70
C ALA A 816 -13.66 17.32 19.84
N ALA A 817 -14.10 17.17 21.08
CA ALA A 817 -13.32 17.52 22.26
C ALA A 817 -12.09 16.61 22.43
N LEU A 818 -12.21 15.32 22.11
CA LEU A 818 -11.08 14.39 22.07
C LEU A 818 -10.04 14.87 21.07
N GLY A 819 -10.45 15.17 19.83
CA GLY A 819 -9.59 15.71 18.78
C GLY A 819 -8.86 16.98 19.20
N GLU A 820 -9.57 17.94 19.80
CA GLU A 820 -8.95 19.16 20.34
C GLU A 820 -7.94 18.85 21.45
N SER A 821 -8.29 17.96 22.40
CA SER A 821 -7.43 17.65 23.55
C SER A 821 -6.15 16.89 23.17
N LYS A 822 -6.21 16.12 22.08
CA LYS A 822 -5.12 15.28 21.60
C LYS A 822 -4.37 15.89 20.40
N ASN A 823 -4.80 17.06 19.95
CA ASN A 823 -4.37 17.67 18.68
C ASN A 823 -4.44 16.67 17.52
N ALA A 824 -5.60 16.04 17.39
CA ALA A 824 -5.93 15.11 16.32
C ALA A 824 -7.07 15.65 15.45
N GLU A 825 -6.94 15.52 14.14
CA GLU A 825 -7.93 16.02 13.19
C GLU A 825 -9.16 15.10 13.12
N MET A 826 -10.37 15.69 13.00
CA MET A 826 -11.63 14.95 12.92
C MET A 826 -12.39 15.38 11.67
N ILE A 827 -12.45 14.52 10.66
CA ILE A 827 -13.07 14.81 9.35
C ILE A 827 -14.32 13.95 9.20
N ALA A 828 -15.45 14.54 8.84
CA ALA A 828 -16.69 13.81 8.58
C ALA A 828 -16.91 13.61 7.07
N GLU A 829 -17.25 12.38 6.66
CA GLU A 829 -18.14 12.19 5.52
C GLU A 829 -19.55 12.62 5.96
N ALA A 830 -19.90 13.88 5.69
CA ALA A 830 -21.08 14.50 6.29
C ALA A 830 -22.41 14.12 5.60
N TRP A 831 -22.58 12.85 5.22
CA TRP A 831 -23.83 12.27 4.71
C TRP A 831 -23.93 10.79 5.04
N ASP A 832 -25.15 10.26 5.06
CA ASP A 832 -25.44 8.83 5.01
C ASP A 832 -26.57 8.58 3.99
N ILE A 833 -27.11 7.36 3.88
CA ILE A 833 -28.19 7.08 2.90
C ILE A 833 -29.50 7.84 3.26
N GLY A 834 -29.63 8.31 4.51
CA GLY A 834 -30.82 8.99 5.02
C GLY A 834 -30.69 10.52 5.20
N ALA A 835 -29.48 11.09 5.18
CA ALA A 835 -29.21 12.49 5.51
C ALA A 835 -28.03 13.05 4.69
N TYR A 836 -28.13 14.32 4.30
CA TYR A 836 -27.03 15.08 3.70
C TYR A 836 -26.77 16.32 4.54
N GLY A 837 -25.65 16.33 5.26
CA GLY A 837 -25.36 17.21 6.38
C GLY A 837 -24.10 18.06 6.23
N VAL A 838 -23.57 18.27 5.03
CA VAL A 838 -22.36 19.08 4.86
C VAL A 838 -22.57 20.49 5.43
N GLY A 839 -21.69 20.97 6.30
CA GLY A 839 -21.78 22.23 7.05
C GLY A 839 -22.62 22.17 8.32
N THR A 840 -23.13 21.00 8.71
CA THR A 840 -24.04 20.85 9.86
C THR A 840 -23.39 20.18 11.07
N PHE A 841 -22.17 19.65 10.95
CA PHE A 841 -21.45 19.08 12.08
C PHE A 841 -21.08 20.16 13.10
N PRO A 842 -20.89 19.81 14.39
CA PRO A 842 -20.50 20.77 15.41
C PRO A 842 -19.06 21.27 15.17
N ALA A 843 -18.74 22.43 15.76
CA ALA A 843 -17.39 22.99 15.71
C ALA A 843 -16.35 21.99 16.23
N GLY A 844 -15.16 22.00 15.62
CA GLY A 844 -14.10 21.01 15.83
C GLY A 844 -13.93 20.08 14.63
N TRP A 845 -15.02 19.77 13.93
CA TRP A 845 -15.01 18.90 12.75
C TRP A 845 -14.58 19.63 11.46
N GLY A 846 -13.68 19.00 10.71
CA GLY A 846 -13.57 19.19 9.26
C GLY A 846 -14.62 18.32 8.54
N GLU A 847 -14.93 18.65 7.29
CA GLU A 847 -15.91 17.88 6.51
C GLU A 847 -15.45 17.73 5.05
N TRP A 848 -15.62 16.52 4.51
CA TRP A 848 -15.53 16.28 3.08
C TRP A 848 -16.57 17.12 2.35
N ASN A 849 -16.12 18.06 1.52
CA ASN A 849 -17.02 18.97 0.82
C ASN A 849 -17.49 18.41 -0.52
N GLY A 850 -18.50 17.54 -0.48
CA GLY A 850 -19.16 17.02 -1.68
C GLY A 850 -19.75 18.10 -2.59
N ARG A 851 -20.08 19.29 -2.05
CA ARG A 851 -20.56 20.43 -2.85
C ARG A 851 -19.44 21.04 -3.68
N PHE A 852 -18.24 21.20 -3.10
CA PHE A 852 -17.04 21.61 -3.83
C PHE A 852 -16.78 20.64 -4.99
N ARG A 853 -16.72 19.33 -4.69
CA ARG A 853 -16.52 18.28 -5.68
C ARG A 853 -17.48 18.41 -6.85
N ASP A 854 -18.78 18.42 -6.57
CA ASP A 854 -19.82 18.38 -7.60
C ASP A 854 -19.91 19.69 -8.40
N SER A 855 -19.68 20.84 -7.75
CA SER A 855 -19.70 22.15 -8.40
C SER A 855 -18.50 22.32 -9.34
N ILE A 856 -17.29 21.95 -8.89
CA ILE A 856 -16.07 22.03 -9.70
C ILE A 856 -16.12 21.06 -10.87
N ARG A 857 -16.54 19.81 -10.65
CA ARG A 857 -16.85 18.82 -11.70
C ARG A 857 -17.80 19.40 -12.75
N GLY A 858 -18.92 19.96 -12.31
CA GLY A 858 -19.91 20.56 -13.19
C GLY A 858 -19.39 21.77 -13.98
N TYR A 859 -18.60 22.63 -13.35
CA TYR A 859 -18.04 23.84 -13.97
C TYR A 859 -17.01 23.50 -15.04
N VAL A 860 -16.05 22.63 -14.76
CA VAL A 860 -15.01 22.27 -15.74
C VAL A 860 -15.60 21.49 -16.92
N ASN A 861 -16.67 20.70 -16.71
CA ASN A 861 -17.33 19.98 -17.79
C ASN A 861 -18.24 20.85 -18.66
N THR A 862 -19.11 21.64 -18.04
CA THR A 862 -20.19 22.33 -18.77
C THR A 862 -19.91 23.82 -19.01
N GLY A 863 -18.93 24.37 -18.28
CA GLY A 863 -18.66 25.80 -18.17
C GLY A 863 -19.75 26.57 -17.41
N SER A 864 -20.79 25.89 -16.93
CA SER A 864 -21.80 26.50 -16.07
C SER A 864 -21.25 26.67 -14.67
N ARG A 865 -21.17 27.91 -14.20
CA ARG A 865 -20.78 28.20 -12.82
C ARG A 865 -21.82 27.79 -11.79
N THR A 866 -23.08 27.86 -12.19
CA THR A 866 -24.23 27.52 -11.37
C THR A 866 -24.79 26.20 -11.86
N THR A 867 -24.72 25.16 -11.03
CA THR A 867 -25.24 23.83 -11.37
C THR A 867 -26.50 23.55 -10.58
N GLY A 868 -27.56 24.33 -10.86
CA GLY A 868 -28.86 24.17 -10.23
C GLY A 868 -28.81 24.35 -8.71
N ASP A 869 -29.17 23.30 -7.99
CA ASP A 869 -29.17 23.15 -6.53
C ASP A 869 -27.77 23.06 -5.91
N LYS A 870 -26.73 22.83 -6.71
CA LYS A 870 -25.33 22.66 -6.25
C LYS A 870 -24.57 23.97 -5.99
N GLY A 871 -25.23 25.13 -6.10
CA GLY A 871 -24.62 26.44 -5.81
C GLY A 871 -23.71 27.02 -6.92
N ASP A 872 -23.06 28.14 -6.61
CA ASP A 872 -22.11 28.83 -7.49
C ASP A 872 -20.67 28.40 -7.17
N VAL A 873 -19.94 27.96 -8.20
CA VAL A 873 -18.53 27.52 -8.10
C VAL A 873 -17.63 28.54 -7.38
N LEU A 874 -17.93 29.83 -7.48
CA LEU A 874 -17.15 30.86 -6.80
C LEU A 874 -17.21 30.75 -5.28
N SER A 875 -18.37 30.37 -4.73
CA SER A 875 -18.53 30.22 -3.29
C SER A 875 -17.64 29.11 -2.76
N TYR A 876 -17.49 28.03 -3.52
CA TYR A 876 -16.65 26.88 -3.17
C TYR A 876 -15.16 27.17 -3.36
N ILE A 877 -14.77 27.87 -4.43
CA ILE A 877 -13.38 28.37 -4.58
C ILE A 877 -13.01 29.30 -3.42
N ASN A 878 -13.99 30.05 -2.91
CA ASN A 878 -13.85 30.92 -1.75
C ASN A 878 -14.01 30.20 -0.39
N GLY A 879 -13.93 28.86 -0.35
CA GLY A 879 -13.93 28.06 0.89
C GLY A 879 -15.30 27.89 1.54
N ASP A 880 -16.37 27.87 0.73
CA ASP A 880 -17.76 27.61 1.15
C ASP A 880 -18.18 28.40 2.41
N PHE A 881 -17.91 29.71 2.37
CA PHE A 881 -18.05 30.66 3.49
C PHE A 881 -19.33 30.48 4.32
N ASN A 882 -20.48 30.34 3.66
CA ASN A 882 -21.78 30.28 4.35
C ASN A 882 -21.94 29.05 5.24
N ASN A 883 -21.17 27.99 5.01
CA ASN A 883 -21.26 26.74 5.76
C ASN A 883 -20.12 26.56 6.76
N PHE A 884 -18.94 27.11 6.48
CA PHE A 884 -17.74 26.85 7.31
C PHE A 884 -17.25 28.08 8.10
N ASN A 885 -17.72 29.29 7.82
CA ASN A 885 -17.33 30.46 8.62
C ASN A 885 -17.69 30.31 10.09
N ASP A 886 -18.88 29.79 10.37
CA ASP A 886 -19.36 29.60 11.75
C ASP A 886 -18.82 28.30 12.37
N GLN A 887 -18.10 27.47 11.59
CA GLN A 887 -17.46 26.22 12.03
C GLN A 887 -15.97 26.38 12.34
N GLY A 888 -15.43 27.60 12.21
CA GLY A 888 -14.04 27.93 12.53
C GLY A 888 -13.25 28.53 11.37
N GLY A 889 -13.73 28.38 10.12
CA GLY A 889 -13.12 28.99 8.94
C GLY A 889 -12.95 28.04 7.76
N PRO A 890 -12.29 28.48 6.67
CA PRO A 890 -12.21 27.71 5.43
C PRO A 890 -11.36 26.43 5.56
N HIS A 891 -10.49 26.33 6.57
CA HIS A 891 -9.70 25.12 6.81
C HIS A 891 -10.55 23.90 7.20
N LYS A 892 -11.82 24.09 7.57
CA LYS A 892 -12.75 22.99 7.86
C LYS A 892 -13.38 22.34 6.61
N THR A 893 -13.25 22.93 5.43
CA THR A 893 -13.71 22.29 4.19
C THR A 893 -12.57 21.51 3.54
N VAL A 894 -12.70 20.18 3.52
CA VAL A 894 -11.82 19.28 2.78
C VAL A 894 -12.29 19.23 1.33
N ASN A 895 -11.52 19.86 0.45
CA ASN A 895 -11.81 20.02 -0.96
C ASN A 895 -11.20 18.88 -1.76
N PHE A 896 -12.05 18.06 -2.37
CA PHE A 896 -11.64 16.96 -3.23
C PHE A 896 -12.40 16.98 -4.54
N VAL A 897 -11.75 16.55 -5.62
CA VAL A 897 -12.40 16.38 -6.93
C VAL A 897 -12.74 14.92 -7.18
N VAL A 898 -11.97 13.99 -6.62
CA VAL A 898 -12.17 12.53 -6.66
C VAL A 898 -11.77 11.96 -5.30
N ALA A 899 -12.30 10.77 -5.00
CA ALA A 899 -12.04 9.97 -3.81
C ALA A 899 -12.03 8.49 -4.26
N HIS A 900 -11.78 7.55 -3.35
CA HIS A 900 -11.93 6.12 -3.61
C HIS A 900 -13.35 5.81 -4.14
N ASP A 901 -14.36 6.51 -3.64
CA ASP A 901 -15.73 6.50 -4.14
C ASP A 901 -15.87 7.16 -5.51
N GLY A 902 -16.14 6.34 -6.51
CA GLY A 902 -16.37 6.77 -7.88
C GLY A 902 -15.13 6.62 -8.76
N PHE A 903 -14.94 7.58 -9.65
CA PHE A 903 -13.84 7.55 -10.61
C PHE A 903 -12.55 8.11 -10.02
N THR A 904 -11.43 7.54 -10.47
CA THR A 904 -10.11 8.21 -10.49
C THR A 904 -10.17 9.51 -11.30
N LEU A 905 -9.17 10.39 -11.17
CA LEU A 905 -9.12 11.62 -11.97
C LEU A 905 -9.04 11.33 -13.48
N ALA A 906 -8.31 10.28 -13.87
CA ALA A 906 -8.19 9.87 -15.27
C ALA A 906 -9.53 9.37 -15.84
N ASP A 907 -10.27 8.57 -15.06
CA ASP A 907 -11.56 8.04 -15.48
C ASP A 907 -12.66 9.12 -15.45
N LEU A 908 -12.62 10.03 -14.48
CA LEU A 908 -13.54 11.17 -14.41
C LEU A 908 -13.53 11.96 -15.71
N CYS A 909 -12.35 12.15 -16.32
CA CYS A 909 -12.17 12.89 -17.57
C CYS A 909 -12.48 12.05 -18.83
N SER A 910 -12.65 10.74 -18.71
CA SER A 910 -12.62 9.81 -19.83
C SER A 910 -13.94 9.11 -20.12
N TYR A 911 -14.80 8.91 -19.12
CA TYR A 911 -16.06 8.17 -19.24
C TYR A 911 -17.28 9.10 -19.16
N GLN A 912 -18.29 8.81 -19.98
CA GLN A 912 -19.55 9.57 -20.06
C GLN A 912 -20.75 8.65 -19.81
N GLY A 913 -21.87 9.25 -19.39
CA GLY A 913 -23.13 8.56 -19.17
C GLY A 913 -23.36 8.23 -17.70
N ALA A 914 -24.07 7.13 -17.42
CA ALA A 914 -24.17 6.63 -16.05
C ALA A 914 -22.78 6.21 -15.55
N GLY A 915 -22.33 6.72 -14.41
CA GLY A 915 -20.95 6.49 -13.95
C GLY A 915 -20.59 5.04 -13.69
N ASN A 916 -21.56 4.22 -13.32
CA ASN A 916 -21.38 2.79 -13.13
C ASN A 916 -21.57 1.95 -14.41
N ALA A 917 -21.67 2.57 -15.59
CA ALA A 917 -21.95 1.85 -16.84
C ALA A 917 -20.87 0.82 -17.20
N MET A 918 -19.62 1.02 -16.75
CA MET A 918 -18.53 0.08 -17.01
C MET A 918 -18.44 -1.03 -15.95
N ASN A 919 -18.94 -0.82 -14.73
CA ASN A 919 -18.74 -1.74 -13.60
C ASN A 919 -19.17 -3.18 -13.94
N GLY A 920 -20.31 -3.36 -14.60
CA GLY A 920 -20.82 -4.68 -15.02
C GLY A 920 -20.36 -5.16 -16.39
N THR A 921 -19.61 -4.36 -17.16
CA THR A 921 -19.14 -4.73 -18.51
C THR A 921 -17.65 -5.08 -18.55
N LEU A 922 -16.90 -4.59 -17.57
CA LEU A 922 -15.49 -4.96 -17.38
C LEU A 922 -15.39 -6.41 -16.92
N THR A 923 -14.30 -7.05 -17.33
CA THR A 923 -13.91 -8.40 -16.90
C THR A 923 -12.63 -8.32 -16.07
N TRP A 924 -12.25 -9.44 -15.47
CA TRP A 924 -10.99 -9.53 -14.73
C TRP A 924 -9.82 -9.08 -15.62
N PRO A 925 -8.87 -8.27 -15.12
CA PRO A 925 -8.70 -7.83 -13.74
C PRO A 925 -9.42 -6.52 -13.35
N PHE A 926 -10.17 -5.87 -14.24
CA PHE A 926 -10.78 -4.55 -13.97
C PHE A 926 -12.22 -4.60 -13.43
N GLY A 927 -12.84 -5.78 -13.38
CA GLY A 927 -14.21 -6.01 -12.90
C GLY A 927 -14.65 -7.45 -13.17
N PRO A 928 -15.97 -7.75 -13.17
CA PRO A 928 -17.04 -6.83 -12.84
C PRO A 928 -17.04 -6.41 -11.37
N SER A 929 -17.61 -5.25 -11.11
CA SER A 929 -18.07 -4.84 -9.77
C SER A 929 -19.57 -4.47 -9.84
N ASP A 930 -20.27 -4.55 -8.72
CA ASP A 930 -21.65 -4.12 -8.59
C ASP A 930 -21.77 -2.72 -7.95
N GLY A 931 -23.00 -2.20 -7.86
CA GLY A 931 -23.25 -0.89 -7.24
C GLY A 931 -22.57 0.29 -7.94
N GLY A 932 -22.07 1.23 -7.13
CA GLY A 932 -21.38 2.44 -7.57
C GLY A 932 -22.28 3.63 -7.89
N ASN A 933 -21.66 4.80 -8.05
CA ASN A 933 -22.37 6.02 -8.39
C ASN A 933 -22.91 5.96 -9.84
N GLY A 934 -24.22 5.76 -9.97
CA GLY A 934 -24.92 5.76 -11.26
C GLY A 934 -25.33 7.14 -11.77
N ASP A 935 -24.87 8.22 -11.13
CA ASP A 935 -25.19 9.57 -11.60
C ASP A 935 -24.69 9.82 -13.02
N GLN A 936 -25.27 10.85 -13.64
CA GLN A 936 -24.86 11.30 -14.98
C GLN A 936 -23.88 12.48 -14.89
N ASN A 937 -23.26 12.70 -13.73
CA ASN A 937 -22.28 13.77 -13.52
C ASN A 937 -20.88 13.34 -13.99
N THR A 938 -20.81 12.41 -14.94
CA THR A 938 -19.57 11.89 -15.52
C THR A 938 -19.13 12.75 -16.69
N LEU A 939 -17.82 12.97 -16.81
CA LEU A 939 -17.26 14.12 -17.50
C LEU A 939 -16.35 13.68 -18.63
N GLY A 940 -16.92 13.20 -19.75
CA GLY A 940 -16.09 12.94 -20.92
C GLY A 940 -15.84 14.21 -21.71
N PHE A 941 -14.57 14.59 -21.83
CA PHE A 941 -14.14 15.71 -22.68
C PHE A 941 -14.08 15.32 -24.17
N GLY A 942 -15.01 14.49 -24.64
CA GLY A 942 -15.01 13.90 -25.98
C GLY A 942 -13.96 12.80 -26.15
N HIS A 943 -13.61 12.49 -27.40
CA HIS A 943 -12.65 11.43 -27.74
C HIS A 943 -11.19 11.92 -27.83
N ASP A 944 -10.93 13.24 -27.76
CA ASP A 944 -9.57 13.79 -27.90
C ASP A 944 -8.78 13.65 -26.57
N PRO A 945 -7.72 12.84 -26.52
CA PRO A 945 -6.93 12.67 -25.31
C PRO A 945 -6.27 13.96 -24.81
N ALA A 946 -5.95 14.91 -25.71
CA ALA A 946 -5.35 16.19 -25.30
C ALA A 946 -6.33 17.04 -24.46
N MET A 947 -7.62 17.02 -24.80
CA MET A 947 -8.65 17.71 -24.02
C MET A 947 -8.83 17.08 -22.64
N LYS A 948 -8.77 15.74 -22.55
CA LYS A 948 -8.89 15.02 -21.28
C LYS A 948 -7.72 15.32 -20.34
N ARG A 949 -6.48 15.37 -20.86
CA ARG A 949 -5.30 15.79 -20.08
C ARG A 949 -5.40 17.24 -19.61
N GLN A 950 -5.87 18.14 -20.46
CA GLN A 950 -6.11 19.54 -20.12
C GLN A 950 -7.17 19.67 -19.01
N ALA A 951 -8.25 18.88 -19.07
CA ALA A 951 -9.28 18.86 -18.03
C ALA A 951 -8.75 18.36 -16.67
N ALA A 952 -7.95 17.30 -16.65
CA ALA A 952 -7.29 16.82 -15.43
C ALA A 952 -6.47 17.95 -14.78
N ARG A 953 -5.67 18.68 -15.57
CA ARG A 953 -4.92 19.84 -15.08
C ARG A 953 -5.80 21.00 -14.63
N ASN A 954 -6.97 21.22 -15.23
CA ASN A 954 -7.93 22.21 -14.75
C ASN A 954 -8.45 21.88 -13.35
N TYR A 955 -8.78 20.61 -13.10
CA TYR A 955 -9.21 20.15 -11.77
C TYR A 955 -8.12 20.38 -10.73
N ILE A 956 -6.89 19.92 -11.02
CA ILE A 956 -5.73 20.11 -10.14
C ILE A 956 -5.51 21.61 -9.86
N ALA A 957 -5.51 22.44 -10.91
CA ALA A 957 -5.28 23.87 -10.77
C ALA A 957 -6.33 24.56 -9.89
N LEU A 958 -7.62 24.28 -10.13
CA LEU A 958 -8.72 24.89 -9.38
C LEU A 958 -8.77 24.38 -7.94
N GLN A 959 -8.49 23.11 -7.69
CA GLN A 959 -8.44 22.55 -6.35
C GLN A 959 -7.33 23.20 -5.51
N MET A 960 -6.11 23.28 -6.03
CA MET A 960 -4.96 23.76 -5.27
C MET A 960 -5.01 25.28 -4.98
N ILE A 961 -5.66 26.08 -5.83
CA ILE A 961 -5.83 27.53 -5.59
C ILE A 961 -7.03 27.87 -4.70
N SER A 962 -7.97 26.93 -4.51
CA SER A 962 -9.18 27.16 -3.72
C SER A 962 -8.85 27.22 -2.22
N ARG A 963 -9.62 28.00 -1.47
CA ARG A 963 -9.49 28.04 0.00
C ARG A 963 -10.03 26.74 0.60
N GLY A 964 -9.39 26.27 1.68
CA GLY A 964 -9.70 24.99 2.33
C GLY A 964 -8.69 23.91 1.98
N VAL A 965 -8.76 22.77 2.66
CA VAL A 965 -7.73 21.73 2.66
C VAL A 965 -7.87 20.84 1.42
N PRO A 966 -6.87 20.72 0.54
CA PRO A 966 -6.98 19.83 -0.62
C PRO A 966 -6.73 18.37 -0.24
N MET A 967 -7.52 17.46 -0.83
CA MET A 967 -7.29 16.01 -0.78
C MET A 967 -7.18 15.42 -2.19
N ILE A 968 -6.15 14.60 -2.43
CA ILE A 968 -5.96 13.85 -3.67
C ILE A 968 -5.94 12.35 -3.41
N VAL A 969 -6.20 11.54 -4.45
CA VAL A 969 -6.25 10.08 -4.36
C VAL A 969 -4.98 9.47 -4.94
N TYR A 970 -4.48 8.42 -4.31
CA TYR A 970 -3.29 7.73 -4.75
C TYR A 970 -3.32 7.34 -6.24
N GLY A 971 -2.24 7.69 -6.93
CA GLY A 971 -2.01 7.43 -8.34
C GLY A 971 -2.61 8.45 -9.31
N ASP A 972 -3.44 9.39 -8.86
CA ASP A 972 -3.96 10.46 -9.72
C ASP A 972 -2.84 11.35 -10.28
N GLU A 973 -1.74 11.51 -9.54
CA GLU A 973 -0.56 12.26 -9.94
C GLU A 973 0.04 11.73 -11.25
N PHE A 974 -0.02 10.43 -11.52
CA PHE A 974 0.46 9.83 -12.76
C PHE A 974 -0.63 9.18 -13.60
N SER A 975 -1.90 9.54 -13.33
CA SER A 975 -3.07 9.14 -14.12
C SER A 975 -3.45 7.65 -13.99
N ARG A 976 -3.47 7.12 -12.77
CA ARG A 976 -4.08 5.82 -12.45
C ARG A 976 -5.50 5.74 -13.02
N THR A 977 -5.85 4.57 -13.54
CA THR A 977 -7.14 4.29 -14.19
C THR A 977 -7.66 2.93 -13.74
N GLN A 978 -8.96 2.87 -13.50
CA GLN A 978 -9.74 1.67 -13.20
C GLN A 978 -10.51 1.20 -14.45
N ASN A 979 -10.15 1.70 -15.64
CA ASN A 979 -10.83 1.47 -16.92
C ASN A 979 -12.33 1.83 -16.88
N GLY A 980 -12.66 2.82 -16.05
CA GLY A 980 -14.03 3.26 -15.84
C GLY A 980 -14.82 2.44 -14.82
N ASN A 981 -14.22 1.48 -14.12
CA ASN A 981 -14.86 0.95 -12.91
C ASN A 981 -14.90 2.07 -11.87
N ASN A 982 -16.09 2.46 -11.42
CA ASN A 982 -16.26 3.52 -10.43
C ASN A 982 -16.62 3.00 -9.02
N ASN A 983 -16.54 1.68 -8.82
CA ASN A 983 -16.79 1.05 -7.54
C ASN A 983 -15.94 -0.22 -7.35
N PRO A 984 -14.61 -0.19 -7.51
CA PRO A 984 -13.78 -1.39 -7.39
C PRO A 984 -13.55 -1.83 -5.93
N TYR A 985 -14.56 -1.73 -5.06
CA TYR A 985 -14.46 -2.08 -3.63
C TYR A 985 -14.11 -3.54 -3.38
N ASN A 986 -14.37 -4.42 -4.37
CA ASN A 986 -14.15 -5.86 -4.35
C ASN A 986 -13.12 -6.32 -5.40
N ILE A 987 -12.23 -5.42 -5.82
CA ILE A 987 -11.21 -5.70 -6.84
C ILE A 987 -9.82 -5.49 -6.26
N ASP A 988 -9.20 -6.58 -5.79
CA ASP A 988 -7.80 -6.59 -5.35
C ASP A 988 -6.88 -6.97 -6.52
N SER A 989 -6.57 -6.01 -7.40
CA SER A 989 -5.82 -6.28 -8.63
C SER A 989 -5.09 -5.05 -9.18
N VAL A 990 -4.43 -5.19 -10.34
CA VAL A 990 -3.81 -4.11 -11.12
C VAL A 990 -4.77 -2.98 -11.53
N ALA A 991 -6.08 -3.15 -11.33
CA ALA A 991 -7.08 -2.09 -11.46
C ALA A 991 -7.00 -1.06 -10.32
N THR A 992 -6.66 -1.51 -9.11
CA THR A 992 -6.59 -0.70 -7.90
C THR A 992 -5.16 -0.43 -7.45
N TRP A 993 -4.18 -1.26 -7.81
CA TRP A 993 -2.78 -1.04 -7.44
C TRP A 993 -2.09 0.05 -8.26
N ASN A 994 -1.17 0.80 -7.63
CA ASN A 994 -0.39 1.87 -8.28
C ASN A 994 0.68 1.31 -9.22
N ASN A 995 0.48 1.46 -10.53
CA ASN A 995 1.51 1.14 -11.52
C ASN A 995 2.42 2.34 -11.79
N TYR A 996 3.51 2.46 -11.03
CA TYR A 996 4.48 3.56 -11.10
C TYR A 996 5.20 3.70 -12.45
N ASN A 997 5.21 2.68 -13.32
CA ASN A 997 5.74 2.79 -14.68
C ASN A 997 4.97 3.84 -15.51
N MET A 998 3.79 4.26 -15.08
CA MET A 998 3.07 5.39 -15.67
C MET A 998 3.77 6.74 -15.47
N ILE A 999 4.77 6.86 -14.58
CA ILE A 999 5.53 8.09 -14.34
C ILE A 999 6.59 8.33 -15.42
N ASN A 1000 7.39 7.32 -15.77
CA ASN A 1000 8.54 7.44 -16.68
C ASN A 1000 8.17 7.17 -18.16
N THR A 1001 6.97 7.59 -18.56
CA THR A 1001 6.49 7.49 -19.94
C THR A 1001 5.63 8.70 -20.32
N THR A 1002 5.66 9.07 -21.59
CA THR A 1002 4.67 9.99 -22.17
C THR A 1002 3.38 9.30 -22.59
N SER A 1003 3.27 7.98 -22.51
CA SER A 1003 2.13 7.20 -23.05
C SER A 1003 1.61 6.18 -22.03
N PRO A 1004 0.95 6.62 -20.94
CA PRO A 1004 0.59 5.74 -19.82
C PRO A 1004 -0.31 4.55 -20.24
N HIS A 1005 -1.13 4.72 -21.28
CA HIS A 1005 -2.01 3.66 -21.80
C HIS A 1005 -1.26 2.50 -22.50
N LEU A 1006 0.04 2.66 -22.79
CA LEU A 1006 0.88 1.61 -23.38
C LEU A 1006 1.72 0.87 -22.34
N VAL A 1007 1.67 1.31 -21.07
CA VAL A 1007 2.34 0.62 -19.97
C VAL A 1007 1.68 -0.74 -19.76
N GLU A 1008 2.50 -1.77 -19.60
CA GLU A 1008 2.01 -3.10 -19.25
C GLU A 1008 1.37 -3.09 -17.86
N THR A 1009 0.20 -3.73 -17.74
CA THR A 1009 -0.54 -3.77 -16.47
C THR A 1009 0.10 -4.68 -15.43
N GLY A 1010 0.94 -5.65 -15.84
CA GLY A 1010 1.53 -6.65 -14.95
C GLY A 1010 0.56 -7.75 -14.46
N GLY A 1011 -0.74 -7.68 -14.80
CA GLY A 1011 -1.78 -8.61 -14.31
C GLY A 1011 -2.75 -9.10 -15.39
N GLY A 1012 -2.39 -8.92 -16.67
CA GLY A 1012 -3.30 -9.16 -17.81
C GLY A 1012 -4.25 -7.99 -18.08
N GLY A 1013 -4.94 -8.06 -19.21
CA GLY A 1013 -5.73 -6.93 -19.73
C GLY A 1013 -4.86 -5.75 -20.20
N ALA A 1014 -5.50 -4.67 -20.64
CA ALA A 1014 -4.81 -3.46 -21.07
C ALA A 1014 -5.51 -2.23 -20.49
N TYR A 1015 -4.74 -1.18 -20.19
CA TYR A 1015 -5.32 0.11 -19.85
C TYR A 1015 -6.04 0.69 -21.06
N HIS A 1016 -7.23 1.24 -20.85
CA HIS A 1016 -7.91 2.01 -21.87
C HIS A 1016 -7.13 3.28 -22.20
N ASN A 1017 -7.21 3.72 -23.46
CA ASN A 1017 -6.54 4.93 -23.90
C ASN A 1017 -7.29 6.20 -23.43
N ASN A 1018 -7.11 6.52 -22.15
CA ASN A 1018 -7.69 7.69 -21.51
C ASN A 1018 -6.96 8.96 -21.97
N PHE A 1019 -5.64 9.01 -21.84
CA PHE A 1019 -4.85 10.23 -22.02
C PHE A 1019 -3.88 10.22 -23.20
N GLY A 1020 -3.78 9.17 -24.01
CA GLY A 1020 -2.92 9.17 -25.19
C GLY A 1020 -1.45 9.45 -24.87
N THR A 1021 -0.80 10.24 -25.73
CA THR A 1021 0.62 10.62 -25.58
C THR A 1021 0.77 12.10 -25.24
N PHE A 1022 1.52 12.40 -24.19
CA PHE A 1022 1.93 13.75 -23.78
C PHE A 1022 2.99 14.32 -24.73
N LYS A 1023 2.98 15.64 -24.98
CA LYS A 1023 3.87 16.29 -25.98
C LYS A 1023 5.21 16.80 -25.41
N ASN A 1024 5.61 16.37 -24.22
CA ASN A 1024 6.92 16.72 -23.66
C ASN A 1024 8.03 15.81 -24.22
N THR A 1025 9.29 16.24 -24.06
CA THR A 1025 10.46 15.51 -24.59
C THR A 1025 11.22 14.70 -23.53
N GLY A 1026 10.80 14.76 -22.26
CA GLY A 1026 11.55 14.19 -21.14
C GLY A 1026 11.25 12.73 -20.83
N ASN A 1027 10.46 12.05 -21.67
CA ASN A 1027 9.93 10.70 -21.38
C ASN A 1027 9.31 10.57 -19.97
N VAL A 1028 8.55 11.57 -19.54
CA VAL A 1028 7.89 11.62 -18.23
C VAL A 1028 6.43 11.98 -18.42
N ASN A 1029 5.58 11.48 -17.53
CA ASN A 1029 4.16 11.81 -17.50
C ASN A 1029 3.97 13.30 -17.20
N GLY A 1030 3.36 14.02 -18.13
CA GLY A 1030 3.21 15.47 -18.00
C GLY A 1030 2.31 15.87 -16.83
N ASN A 1031 1.34 15.03 -16.46
CA ASN A 1031 0.47 15.32 -15.31
C ASN A 1031 1.19 15.11 -13.99
N PHE A 1032 2.16 14.19 -13.91
CA PHE A 1032 2.98 13.98 -12.71
C PHE A 1032 3.79 15.22 -12.36
N MET A 1033 4.49 15.78 -13.34
CA MET A 1033 5.25 17.01 -13.16
C MET A 1033 4.34 18.20 -12.81
N PHE A 1034 3.17 18.29 -13.43
CA PHE A 1034 2.20 19.35 -13.12
C PHE A 1034 1.62 19.22 -11.70
N MET A 1035 1.24 18.02 -11.27
CA MET A 1035 0.73 17.75 -9.93
C MET A 1035 1.78 18.09 -8.88
N LYS A 1036 3.02 17.56 -9.02
CA LYS A 1036 4.15 17.89 -8.14
C LYS A 1036 4.33 19.39 -8.00
N TYR A 1037 4.30 20.13 -9.12
CA TYR A 1037 4.43 21.58 -9.09
C TYR A 1037 3.31 22.26 -8.29
N MET A 1038 2.05 21.85 -8.50
CA MET A 1038 0.90 22.45 -7.84
C MET A 1038 0.82 22.12 -6.34
N LEU A 1039 1.22 20.91 -5.94
CA LEU A 1039 1.34 20.52 -4.53
C LEU A 1039 2.42 21.35 -3.83
N ASN A 1040 3.60 21.50 -4.44
CA ASN A 1040 4.67 22.33 -3.88
C ASN A 1040 4.30 23.82 -3.84
N LEU A 1041 3.56 24.32 -4.84
CA LEU A 1041 2.99 25.67 -4.81
C LEU A 1041 2.04 25.84 -3.64
N ARG A 1042 1.16 24.87 -3.39
CA ARG A 1042 0.22 24.88 -2.28
C ARG A 1042 0.94 24.89 -0.93
N ALA A 1043 1.88 23.96 -0.74
CA ALA A 1043 2.64 23.81 0.50
C ALA A 1043 3.46 25.07 0.86
N SER A 1044 4.02 25.74 -0.15
CA SER A 1044 4.91 26.89 0.04
C SER A 1044 4.20 28.24 0.16
N GLU A 1045 2.88 28.30 -0.04
CA GLU A 1045 2.17 29.58 -0.15
C GLU A 1045 1.13 29.79 0.97
N PRO A 1046 1.46 30.59 2.01
CA PRO A 1046 0.52 30.92 3.08
C PRO A 1046 -0.78 31.57 2.58
N ALA A 1047 -0.73 32.30 1.46
CA ALA A 1047 -1.92 32.91 0.89
C ALA A 1047 -2.94 31.91 0.35
N LEU A 1048 -2.61 30.62 0.26
CA LEU A 1048 -3.54 29.54 -0.11
C LEU A 1048 -3.98 28.69 1.10
N ARG A 1049 -3.28 28.79 2.25
CA ARG A 1049 -3.47 27.97 3.45
C ARG A 1049 -4.01 28.83 4.60
N GLN A 1050 -5.31 29.16 4.57
CA GLN A 1050 -5.89 30.13 5.50
C GLN A 1050 -6.74 29.48 6.60
N THR A 1051 -6.66 30.04 7.80
CA THR A 1051 -7.56 29.72 8.92
C THR A 1051 -8.83 30.58 8.91
N ASP A 1052 -8.81 31.72 8.23
CA ASP A 1052 -9.92 32.67 8.13
C ASP A 1052 -10.12 33.18 6.68
N TYR A 1053 -11.05 34.11 6.49
CA TYR A 1053 -11.36 34.68 5.18
C TYR A 1053 -10.67 36.03 4.88
N SER A 1054 -9.59 36.38 5.58
CA SER A 1054 -8.92 37.70 5.50
C SER A 1054 -8.19 37.97 4.18
N VAL A 1055 -7.60 36.95 3.55
CA VAL A 1055 -7.11 37.04 2.17
C VAL A 1055 -8.34 37.30 1.29
N VAL A 1056 -8.30 38.29 0.39
CA VAL A 1056 -9.47 38.61 -0.47
C VAL A 1056 -9.33 37.90 -1.81
N TYR A 1057 -10.37 37.19 -2.23
CA TYR A 1057 -10.49 36.60 -3.57
C TYR A 1057 -11.49 37.44 -4.36
N ASP A 1058 -10.99 38.21 -5.33
CA ASP A 1058 -11.81 39.04 -6.20
C ASP A 1058 -12.20 38.28 -7.45
N PHE A 1059 -13.50 38.13 -7.68
CA PHE A 1059 -14.04 37.48 -8.88
C PHE A 1059 -14.63 38.51 -9.84
N LYS A 1060 -14.10 38.58 -11.07
CA LYS A 1060 -14.53 39.50 -12.13
C LYS A 1060 -14.68 38.80 -13.48
N LYS A 1061 -15.28 39.50 -14.45
CA LYS A 1061 -15.20 39.12 -15.86
C LYS A 1061 -13.76 39.25 -16.38
N GLU A 1062 -13.50 38.77 -17.60
CA GLU A 1062 -12.20 38.77 -18.29
C GLU A 1062 -11.54 40.16 -18.40
N ASN A 1063 -12.31 41.24 -18.28
CA ASN A 1063 -11.79 42.61 -18.24
C ASN A 1063 -11.20 43.04 -16.88
N GLY A 1064 -11.34 42.23 -15.82
CA GLY A 1064 -10.84 42.52 -14.47
C GLY A 1064 -11.63 43.60 -13.71
N VAL A 1065 -12.75 44.09 -14.24
CA VAL A 1065 -13.50 45.23 -13.68
C VAL A 1065 -14.99 44.91 -13.52
N SER A 1066 -15.61 44.35 -14.55
CA SER A 1066 -17.04 44.05 -14.56
C SER A 1066 -17.39 42.92 -13.60
N THR A 1067 -18.55 43.04 -12.96
CA THR A 1067 -19.13 41.97 -12.15
C THR A 1067 -19.59 40.81 -13.03
N LEU A 1068 -19.50 39.60 -12.49
CA LEU A 1068 -20.01 38.39 -13.14
C LEU A 1068 -21.54 38.36 -13.07
N THR A 1069 -22.13 37.63 -14.02
CA THR A 1069 -23.56 37.43 -14.22
C THR A 1069 -23.82 35.95 -14.54
N ASP A 1070 -25.04 35.49 -14.30
CA ASP A 1070 -25.43 34.11 -14.60
C ASP A 1070 -25.15 33.76 -16.07
N GLY A 1071 -24.50 32.62 -16.28
CA GLY A 1071 -24.10 32.13 -17.60
C GLY A 1071 -22.71 32.56 -18.07
N ASP A 1072 -22.02 33.47 -17.37
CA ASP A 1072 -20.59 33.72 -17.63
C ASP A 1072 -19.79 32.45 -17.37
N ARG A 1073 -18.99 32.02 -18.36
CA ARG A 1073 -18.14 30.82 -18.25
C ARG A 1073 -16.69 31.14 -17.94
N CYS A 1074 -16.30 32.39 -18.14
CA CYS A 1074 -14.97 32.91 -17.90
C CYS A 1074 -14.92 33.62 -16.55
N VAL A 1075 -13.89 33.34 -15.76
CA VAL A 1075 -13.69 33.95 -14.45
C VAL A 1075 -12.26 34.47 -14.33
N TRP A 1076 -12.15 35.76 -14.03
CA TRP A 1076 -10.93 36.41 -13.60
C TRP A 1076 -10.91 36.40 -12.07
N ILE A 1077 -9.87 35.81 -11.47
CA ILE A 1077 -9.73 35.68 -10.02
C ILE A 1077 -8.44 36.36 -9.61
N LYS A 1078 -8.50 37.32 -8.68
CA LYS A 1078 -7.30 37.87 -8.02
C LYS A 1078 -7.29 37.48 -6.56
N ILE A 1079 -6.21 36.84 -6.14
CA ILE A 1079 -5.96 36.48 -4.75
C ILE A 1079 -4.98 37.50 -4.18
N ASN A 1080 -5.46 38.34 -3.27
CA ASN A 1080 -4.67 39.39 -2.63
C ASN A 1080 -3.86 38.82 -1.45
N GLY A 1081 -2.94 37.89 -1.75
CA GLY A 1081 -2.20 37.12 -0.77
C GLY A 1081 -1.10 37.88 -0.03
N SER A 1082 -0.60 38.98 -0.59
CA SER A 1082 0.35 39.88 0.09
C SER A 1082 -0.18 40.52 1.38
N LYS A 1083 -1.46 40.28 1.72
CA LYS A 1083 -2.07 40.66 2.99
C LYS A 1083 -1.63 39.80 4.18
N VAL A 1084 -1.15 38.58 3.94
CA VAL A 1084 -0.62 37.70 4.98
C VAL A 1084 0.91 37.66 4.92
N PRO A 1085 1.61 37.54 6.06
CA PRO A 1085 3.07 37.45 6.08
C PRO A 1085 3.60 36.31 5.19
N GLY A 1086 4.58 36.63 4.34
CA GLY A 1086 5.15 35.67 3.40
C GLY A 1086 4.26 35.31 2.19
N GLY A 1087 3.04 35.85 2.14
CA GLY A 1087 2.08 35.55 1.08
C GLY A 1087 2.33 36.31 -0.22
N SER A 1088 1.98 35.70 -1.35
CA SER A 1088 2.10 36.30 -2.69
C SER A 1088 0.74 36.64 -3.30
N ASP A 1089 0.68 37.67 -4.14
CA ASP A 1089 -0.51 37.94 -4.95
C ASP A 1089 -0.55 37.00 -6.16
N TYR A 1090 -1.74 36.44 -6.44
CA TYR A 1090 -1.99 35.58 -7.59
C TYR A 1090 -3.09 36.12 -8.47
N LEU A 1091 -3.01 35.75 -9.74
CA LEU A 1091 -4.03 36.00 -10.72
C LEU A 1091 -4.35 34.71 -11.48
N VAL A 1092 -5.59 34.24 -11.37
CA VAL A 1092 -6.06 33.01 -12.00
C VAL A 1092 -7.11 33.36 -13.06
N PHE A 1093 -6.86 32.96 -14.29
CA PHE A 1093 -7.80 33.09 -15.39
C PHE A 1093 -8.39 31.72 -15.69
N SER A 1094 -9.69 31.54 -15.47
CA SER A 1094 -10.41 30.33 -15.84
C SER A 1094 -11.25 30.62 -17.08
N ASN A 1095 -10.92 29.98 -18.20
CA ASN A 1095 -11.70 30.06 -19.43
C ASN A 1095 -12.43 28.72 -19.67
N MET A 1096 -13.67 28.61 -19.21
CA MET A 1096 -14.55 27.47 -19.55
C MET A 1096 -15.49 27.80 -20.74
N TRP A 1097 -15.02 28.66 -21.64
CA TRP A 1097 -15.65 28.93 -22.93
C TRP A 1097 -15.03 28.07 -24.04
N GLN A 1098 -15.75 27.95 -25.15
CA GLN A 1098 -15.37 27.11 -26.30
C GLN A 1098 -14.30 27.76 -27.20
N GLU A 1099 -13.97 29.02 -26.98
CA GLU A 1099 -13.00 29.78 -27.76
C GLU A 1099 -11.93 30.42 -26.86
N GLN A 1100 -10.82 30.86 -27.46
CA GLN A 1100 -9.81 31.64 -26.75
C GLN A 1100 -10.40 32.99 -26.34
N VAL A 1101 -10.19 33.39 -25.08
CA VAL A 1101 -10.70 34.65 -24.51
C VAL A 1101 -9.53 35.51 -24.03
N SER A 1102 -9.64 36.83 -24.25
CA SER A 1102 -8.60 37.80 -23.84
C SER A 1102 -8.87 38.32 -22.42
N PHE A 1103 -8.01 37.93 -21.48
CA PHE A 1103 -8.06 38.37 -20.09
C PHE A 1103 -7.12 39.56 -19.86
N THR A 1104 -7.48 40.40 -18.88
CA THR A 1104 -6.69 41.58 -18.51
C THR A 1104 -5.68 41.23 -17.41
N VAL A 1105 -4.40 41.45 -17.68
CA VAL A 1105 -3.35 41.41 -16.65
C VAL A 1105 -3.22 42.84 -16.09
N PRO A 1106 -3.58 43.08 -14.82
CA PRO A 1106 -3.53 44.41 -14.22
C PRO A 1106 -2.07 44.89 -14.07
N GLU A 1107 -1.89 46.18 -13.82
CA GLU A 1107 -0.60 46.71 -13.40
C GLU A 1107 -0.12 45.98 -12.13
N ALA A 1108 1.16 45.64 -12.07
CA ALA A 1108 1.76 45.03 -10.89
C ALA A 1108 1.97 46.09 -9.80
N ALA A 1109 2.13 45.65 -8.54
CA ALA A 1109 2.53 46.57 -7.48
C ALA A 1109 3.91 47.19 -7.77
N SER A 1110 4.21 48.35 -7.19
CA SER A 1110 5.48 49.03 -7.43
C SER A 1110 6.68 48.13 -7.10
N GLY A 1111 7.61 47.98 -8.05
CA GLY A 1111 8.79 47.11 -7.93
C GLY A 1111 8.48 45.62 -8.10
N LYS A 1112 7.28 45.27 -8.58
CA LYS A 1112 6.85 43.89 -8.84
C LYS A 1112 6.48 43.71 -10.32
N LYS A 1113 6.45 42.45 -10.77
CA LYS A 1113 5.97 42.03 -12.09
C LYS A 1113 5.08 40.80 -11.99
N TRP A 1114 4.15 40.64 -12.93
CA TRP A 1114 3.35 39.42 -13.08
C TRP A 1114 4.07 38.42 -13.98
N VAL A 1115 4.27 37.20 -13.49
CA VAL A 1115 4.86 36.09 -14.26
C VAL A 1115 3.88 34.93 -14.34
N ARG A 1116 3.79 34.29 -15.51
CA ARG A 1116 2.95 33.10 -15.70
C ARG A 1116 3.65 31.91 -15.08
N ILE A 1117 2.97 31.19 -14.21
CA ILE A 1117 3.54 30.03 -13.52
C ILE A 1117 2.89 28.69 -13.93
N ALA A 1118 1.65 28.72 -14.42
CA ALA A 1118 0.96 27.55 -14.96
C ALA A 1118 -0.02 27.93 -16.07
N ASP A 1119 -0.23 27.04 -17.03
CA ASP A 1119 -1.21 27.15 -18.12
C ASP A 1119 -1.62 25.74 -18.52
N THR A 1120 -2.87 25.35 -18.24
CA THR A 1120 -3.31 23.96 -18.41
C THR A 1120 -3.47 23.56 -19.88
N ALA A 1121 -3.45 24.52 -20.81
CA ALA A 1121 -3.74 24.28 -22.21
C ALA A 1121 -2.69 23.39 -22.90
N SER A 1122 -3.14 22.59 -23.87
CA SER A 1122 -2.31 21.58 -24.53
C SER A 1122 -1.06 22.11 -25.24
N TRP A 1123 -1.00 23.41 -25.59
CA TRP A 1123 0.19 24.01 -26.19
C TRP A 1123 1.39 24.07 -25.23
N ALA A 1124 1.12 24.07 -23.92
CA ALA A 1124 2.13 24.19 -22.87
C ALA A 1124 2.72 22.85 -22.41
N GLU A 1125 2.20 21.72 -22.90
CA GLU A 1125 2.68 20.37 -22.57
C GLU A 1125 4.19 20.17 -22.75
N PRO A 1126 4.88 20.74 -23.76
CA PRO A 1126 6.33 20.64 -23.87
C PRO A 1126 7.11 21.15 -22.66
N ASN A 1127 6.49 21.96 -21.80
CA ASN A 1127 7.07 22.50 -20.57
C ASN A 1127 6.31 22.00 -19.32
N TYR A 1128 5.68 20.83 -19.40
CA TYR A 1128 4.90 20.25 -18.29
C TYR A 1128 3.78 21.14 -17.75
N ASN A 1129 3.34 22.14 -18.54
CA ASN A 1129 2.30 23.11 -18.16
C ASN A 1129 2.65 24.02 -16.96
N CYS A 1130 3.89 24.03 -16.49
CA CYS A 1130 4.35 24.81 -15.33
C CYS A 1130 5.73 25.44 -15.56
N TRP A 1131 6.03 26.54 -14.86
CA TRP A 1131 7.31 27.25 -15.01
C TRP A 1131 7.87 27.77 -13.69
N ASN A 1132 9.21 27.83 -13.61
CA ASN A 1132 9.90 28.50 -12.51
C ASN A 1132 9.64 30.02 -12.59
N PRO A 1133 9.03 30.65 -11.57
CA PRO A 1133 8.70 32.08 -11.62
C PRO A 1133 9.91 33.00 -11.83
N LEU A 1134 11.12 32.57 -11.43
CA LEU A 1134 12.34 33.37 -11.54
C LEU A 1134 12.86 33.52 -12.98
N THR A 1135 12.44 32.63 -13.89
CA THR A 1135 12.92 32.61 -15.28
C THR A 1135 11.90 33.17 -16.28
N GLN A 1136 10.71 33.55 -15.80
CA GLN A 1136 9.60 33.94 -16.66
C GLN A 1136 9.60 35.43 -17.00
N ASN A 1137 9.12 35.73 -18.20
CA ASN A 1137 8.94 37.10 -18.66
C ASN A 1137 7.79 37.79 -17.92
N ALA A 1138 7.91 39.11 -17.76
CA ALA A 1138 6.82 39.93 -17.24
C ALA A 1138 5.65 40.01 -18.24
N TYR A 1139 4.43 39.92 -17.73
CA TYR A 1139 3.20 40.09 -18.49
C TYR A 1139 2.43 41.34 -18.02
N SER A 1140 1.80 42.04 -18.96
CA SER A 1140 0.95 43.20 -18.69
C SER A 1140 -0.10 43.39 -19.80
N GLY A 1141 -1.19 44.10 -19.50
CA GLY A 1141 -2.21 44.42 -20.50
C GLY A 1141 -3.19 43.27 -20.77
N LYS A 1142 -3.00 42.52 -21.87
CA LYS A 1142 -3.92 41.47 -22.31
C LYS A 1142 -3.19 40.13 -22.51
N TYR A 1143 -3.81 39.03 -22.07
CA TYR A 1143 -3.33 37.67 -22.27
C TYR A 1143 -4.44 36.79 -22.87
N GLY A 1144 -4.13 36.03 -23.92
CA GLY A 1144 -5.06 35.11 -24.55
C GLY A 1144 -5.08 33.77 -23.83
N VAL A 1145 -6.21 33.41 -23.24
CA VAL A 1145 -6.40 32.13 -22.53
C VAL A 1145 -7.18 31.17 -23.43
N ASN A 1146 -6.62 30.00 -23.71
CA ASN A 1146 -7.24 29.03 -24.62
C ASN A 1146 -8.57 28.49 -24.08
N ALA A 1147 -9.40 27.95 -24.98
CA ALA A 1147 -10.66 27.32 -24.62
C ALA A 1147 -10.44 26.22 -23.56
N TRP A 1148 -11.36 26.13 -22.60
CA TRP A 1148 -11.36 25.13 -21.53
C TRP A 1148 -10.06 25.04 -20.73
N SER A 1149 -9.39 26.17 -20.47
CA SER A 1149 -8.09 26.17 -19.77
C SER A 1149 -8.04 27.15 -18.61
N VAL A 1150 -7.11 26.89 -17.69
CA VAL A 1150 -6.82 27.70 -16.51
C VAL A 1150 -5.37 28.19 -16.61
N VAL A 1151 -5.14 29.47 -16.34
CA VAL A 1151 -3.82 30.10 -16.34
C VAL A 1151 -3.59 30.77 -15.00
N ILE A 1152 -2.43 30.53 -14.39
CA ILE A 1152 -2.07 31.09 -13.10
C ILE A 1152 -0.83 31.98 -13.28
N PHE A 1153 -0.94 33.20 -12.79
CA PHE A 1153 0.17 34.13 -12.64
C PHE A 1153 0.47 34.35 -11.15
N LYS A 1154 1.75 34.54 -10.86
CA LYS A 1154 2.26 34.98 -9.55
C LYS A 1154 2.86 36.37 -9.70
N GLN A 1155 2.65 37.24 -8.73
CA GLN A 1155 3.37 38.49 -8.64
C GLN A 1155 4.71 38.27 -7.92
N VAL A 1156 5.82 38.67 -8.54
CA VAL A 1156 7.19 38.52 -8.02
C VAL A 1156 7.93 39.85 -8.07
N ASP A 1157 9.04 39.96 -7.34
CA ASP A 1157 9.94 41.12 -7.42
C ASP A 1157 10.54 41.29 -8.84
N GLU A 1158 10.73 42.55 -9.24
CA GLU A 1158 11.29 42.91 -10.56
C GLU A 1158 12.71 42.42 -10.80
#